data_AF-A0AAW8M951-F1
#
_entry.id   AF-A0AAW8M951-F1
#
_cell.length_a   1.000
_cell.length_b   1.000
_cell.length_c   1.000
_cell.angle_alpha   90.00
_cell.angle_beta   90.00
_cell.angle_gamma   90.00
#
_symmetry.space_group_name_H-M   'P 1'
#
loop_
_entity.id
_entity.type
_entity.pdbx_description
1 polymer ?
#
loop_
_entity_poly.entity_id
_entity_poly.type
_entity_poly.pdbx_seq_one_letter_code
_entity_poly.pdbx_strand_id
1 'polypeptide(L)'
;MNTRSSSSRNAKAGTCGAAVPFHFTLKLLVAAMLFSGAGGAYALPVGGAVSAGSATIGSSVGTTTITQTSQNAAINWQSFNIGTGESVNFVQPNGNATALNRVLGADPSSILGGLNANGKVFLVNPNGIVFGKGASVNVGGLVGSTRNISDSNFMAGHYNFEGTGAGSVVNYGSINANGGSVALLGANVSNQGVIQAQLGTVALAAGNAFTLDVVGDGLLNVAVNKGAVDALVQNGGLIQADGGRVLMTAQSANNLLPSSVNNTGVVRAQTLENRNGTIMLMGGMQSGTVNVAGTLDASAPNGGSGGFVETSAAHVNVASGTKVTTLATAGKTGTWLIDPLDFIISSSGNISGSTLSNNLQTSNVTYTNAPGAGNGDIFVQEAVTWTAPTTLTLSANRDVVVNAAITTTGGNLRLIAGRDVNQNADTTLSGGGTGGDFTMVAGRNVNVNSMFTVTDGNVLLVGGNDGTGFGTVNFASSVKPAVTGPLSTVRIYYAPVSYATPTVFTGNFTLTGGATLTPFMWVFVQADNKIYDGNTDATLSLRGNPTLAGDVALQAGTATFDSPNVGTAKPVNYSGYSLGGADANLFALFAPFDSLTAVAGTSGAGISSANITPAPLTITANDASKEAGQAIVLPGSGFTSNGLVNNETVGSVTLTSPGTAAGATVIGNPYRITASDATAGTFDPANYAINYVQGTLLITAVPVISPPVTTDPGTTPPISTPPGSTPPGSGSTDPGFPGSSIPGLPLASTPPGLPLQEYPGAKTPDIGNSDNPGDPGRPLDNNGSQNGLAYIPPLAALTVIGTGVNVPGNQLAQVTPILPIPVKAPLADPVRAPSQQIPYPYKAPVYLPKQERN
;
A
#
# COMPACT_ATOMS: atom_id res chain seq x y z
N MET A 1 -11.17 20.31 -72.14
CA MET A 1 -11.84 21.50 -72.75
C MET A 1 -11.17 22.76 -72.22
N ASN A 2 -11.23 23.85 -72.99
CA ASN A 2 -10.94 25.29 -72.69
C ASN A 2 -9.88 25.60 -71.60
N THR A 3 -8.67 26.14 -71.83
CA THR A 3 -8.10 27.21 -72.71
C THR A 3 -8.35 28.65 -72.27
N ARG A 4 -7.31 29.51 -72.47
CA ARG A 4 -7.21 31.00 -72.39
C ARG A 4 -6.50 31.54 -71.13
N SER A 5 -5.65 32.59 -71.20
CA SER A 5 -5.06 33.27 -72.37
C SER A 5 -3.70 33.90 -72.05
N SER A 6 -2.86 34.05 -73.07
CA SER A 6 -1.60 34.81 -73.06
C SER A 6 -1.79 36.31 -73.32
N SER A 7 -0.81 37.14 -72.94
CA SER A 7 -0.44 38.36 -73.69
C SER A 7 1.02 38.78 -73.42
N SER A 8 1.75 39.16 -74.47
CA SER A 8 3.13 39.67 -74.40
C SER A 8 3.34 40.89 -75.31
N ARG A 9 4.41 41.66 -75.03
CA ARG A 9 5.23 42.56 -75.90
C ARG A 9 6.20 43.31 -74.96
N ASN A 10 7.52 43.40 -75.20
CA ASN A 10 8.28 44.03 -76.31
C ASN A 10 8.15 45.56 -76.39
N ALA A 11 9.20 46.36 -76.63
CA ALA A 11 10.66 46.12 -76.59
C ALA A 11 11.45 47.45 -76.79
N LYS A 12 12.79 47.35 -76.69
CA LYS A 12 13.85 48.20 -77.30
C LYS A 12 14.28 49.54 -76.65
N ALA A 13 15.61 49.59 -76.51
CA ALA A 13 16.51 50.69 -76.16
C ALA A 13 16.64 51.84 -77.18
N GLY A 14 17.34 52.90 -76.76
CA GLY A 14 17.93 53.98 -77.57
C GLY A 14 19.19 54.56 -76.86
N THR A 15 20.05 55.32 -77.55
CA THR A 15 21.48 55.44 -77.16
C THR A 15 22.15 56.81 -77.39
N CYS A 16 23.16 57.12 -76.54
CA CYS A 16 24.35 57.98 -76.75
C CYS A 16 24.28 59.53 -76.77
N GLY A 17 25.21 60.15 -75.99
CA GLY A 17 25.83 61.47 -76.21
C GLY A 17 25.32 62.64 -75.34
N ALA A 18 26.14 63.62 -74.89
CA ALA A 18 27.60 63.73 -74.81
C ALA A 18 28.05 64.91 -73.88
N ALA A 19 29.33 64.90 -73.43
CA ALA A 19 30.17 66.02 -72.95
C ALA A 19 29.89 66.79 -71.61
N VAL A 20 30.86 66.62 -70.69
CA VAL A 20 31.44 67.46 -69.60
C VAL A 20 31.45 69.01 -69.72
N PRO A 21 31.86 69.80 -68.67
CA PRO A 21 32.20 69.47 -67.26
C PRO A 21 31.59 70.40 -66.16
N PHE A 22 31.72 70.03 -64.87
CA PHE A 22 32.32 70.88 -63.81
C PHE A 22 32.66 70.05 -62.54
N HIS A 23 33.44 70.62 -61.62
CA HIS A 23 34.07 69.90 -60.49
C HIS A 23 33.21 69.79 -59.22
N PHE A 24 33.16 68.61 -58.57
CA PHE A 24 33.04 68.53 -57.10
C PHE A 24 33.68 67.27 -56.46
N THR A 25 34.81 67.51 -55.80
CA THR A 25 35.45 66.79 -54.68
C THR A 25 34.93 65.43 -54.17
N LEU A 26 35.74 64.38 -54.41
CA LEU A 26 36.44 63.61 -53.36
C LEU A 26 35.61 63.04 -52.17
N LYS A 27 34.52 62.29 -52.41
CA LYS A 27 33.90 61.40 -51.39
C LYS A 27 33.33 60.08 -51.95
N LEU A 28 34.15 59.26 -52.62
CA LEU A 28 33.66 58.00 -53.21
C LEU A 28 34.63 56.80 -53.23
N LEU A 29 35.63 56.77 -52.34
CA LEU A 29 36.52 55.61 -52.16
C LEU A 29 36.29 54.83 -50.83
N VAL A 30 35.68 55.47 -49.82
CA VAL A 30 35.43 54.84 -48.51
C VAL A 30 34.22 53.89 -48.53
N ALA A 31 33.24 54.13 -49.40
CA ALA A 31 32.01 53.33 -49.48
C ALA A 31 32.21 51.91 -50.05
N ALA A 32 33.32 51.64 -50.76
CA ALA A 32 33.59 50.37 -51.42
C ALA A 32 34.38 49.36 -50.56
N MET A 33 35.10 49.81 -49.53
CA MET A 33 35.89 48.93 -48.64
C MET A 33 35.12 48.42 -47.40
N LEU A 34 33.89 48.89 -47.18
CA LEU A 34 33.04 48.47 -46.04
C LEU A 34 32.11 47.29 -46.36
N PHE A 35 32.18 46.70 -47.56
CA PHE A 35 31.32 45.59 -47.98
C PHE A 35 32.03 44.21 -48.06
N SER A 36 33.35 44.15 -47.87
CA SER A 36 34.11 42.90 -47.76
C SER A 36 34.17 42.41 -46.31
N GLY A 37 33.00 42.22 -45.70
CA GLY A 37 32.84 41.94 -44.26
C GLY A 37 31.70 40.98 -43.92
N ALA A 38 31.32 40.11 -44.86
CA ALA A 38 30.28 39.10 -44.67
C ALA A 38 30.77 37.91 -43.79
N GLY A 39 31.12 38.20 -42.53
CA GLY A 39 31.23 37.16 -41.52
C GLY A 39 29.87 36.49 -41.32
N GLY A 40 29.85 35.16 -41.24
CA GLY A 40 28.62 34.42 -40.97
C GLY A 40 27.97 34.89 -39.67
N ALA A 41 26.66 35.14 -39.69
CA ALA A 41 25.90 35.43 -38.48
C ALA A 41 25.69 34.12 -37.71
N TYR A 42 26.66 33.79 -36.85
CA TYR A 42 26.63 32.55 -36.07
C TYR A 42 25.46 32.53 -35.08
N ALA A 43 24.76 31.40 -35.01
CA ALA A 43 23.57 31.18 -34.19
C ALA A 43 23.89 30.50 -32.84
N LEU A 44 25.06 30.82 -32.28
CA LEU A 44 25.55 30.34 -30.98
C LEU A 44 24.77 30.93 -29.79
N PRO A 45 24.94 30.41 -28.55
CA PRO A 45 24.33 30.98 -27.35
C PRO A 45 24.81 32.41 -27.04
N VAL A 46 23.89 33.28 -26.60
CA VAL A 46 24.13 34.73 -26.41
C VAL A 46 23.75 35.16 -24.99
N GLY A 47 24.54 36.06 -24.41
CA GLY A 47 24.24 36.68 -23.11
C GLY A 47 24.43 35.75 -21.92
N GLY A 48 25.35 34.79 -22.00
CA GLY A 48 25.64 33.83 -20.93
C GLY A 48 26.25 34.48 -19.69
N ALA A 49 25.60 34.31 -18.54
CA ALA A 49 26.05 34.79 -17.24
C ALA A 49 25.89 33.69 -16.18
N VAL A 50 26.97 33.34 -15.49
CA VAL A 50 26.96 32.34 -14.41
C VAL A 50 26.22 32.93 -13.21
N SER A 51 25.17 32.25 -12.73
CA SER A 51 24.35 32.67 -11.59
C SER A 51 24.64 31.86 -10.31
N ALA A 52 25.11 30.61 -10.45
CA ALA A 52 25.57 29.80 -9.32
C ALA A 52 26.72 28.87 -9.73
N GLY A 53 27.57 28.50 -8.77
CA GLY A 53 28.77 27.70 -9.02
C GLY A 53 29.86 28.49 -9.77
N SER A 54 30.66 27.78 -10.56
CA SER A 54 31.80 28.35 -11.30
C SER A 54 32.00 27.69 -12.67
N ALA A 55 31.96 28.52 -13.70
CA ALA A 55 32.32 28.18 -15.07
C ALA A 55 32.86 29.43 -15.80
N THR A 56 33.58 29.25 -16.90
CA THR A 56 33.94 30.31 -17.84
C THR A 56 33.42 30.01 -19.23
N ILE A 57 33.07 31.05 -19.99
CA ILE A 57 32.46 30.95 -21.32
C ILE A 57 33.42 31.55 -22.33
N GLY A 58 34.08 30.70 -23.12
CA GLY A 58 34.88 31.10 -24.28
C GLY A 58 34.06 30.93 -25.57
N SER A 59 34.26 31.81 -26.55
CA SER A 59 33.68 31.62 -27.89
C SER A 59 34.72 31.90 -28.97
N SER A 60 34.66 31.09 -30.02
CA SER A 60 35.46 31.13 -31.22
C SER A 60 34.56 30.98 -32.45
N VAL A 61 35.15 31.04 -33.65
CA VAL A 61 34.39 30.96 -34.91
C VAL A 61 33.59 29.65 -34.98
N GLY A 62 32.26 29.74 -34.95
CA GLY A 62 31.36 28.59 -34.98
C GLY A 62 31.41 27.67 -33.76
N THR A 63 32.05 28.04 -32.64
CA THR A 63 32.12 27.18 -31.45
C THR A 63 32.15 27.96 -30.13
N THR A 64 31.31 27.56 -29.18
CA THR A 64 31.35 28.04 -27.78
C THR A 64 31.85 26.92 -26.87
N THR A 65 32.82 27.22 -26.01
CA THR A 65 33.36 26.27 -25.02
C THR A 65 33.08 26.79 -23.62
N ILE A 66 32.45 25.95 -22.79
CA ILE A 66 32.04 26.28 -21.42
C ILE A 66 32.87 25.42 -20.47
N THR A 67 33.85 26.02 -19.81
CA THR A 67 34.77 25.34 -18.89
C THR A 67 34.25 25.47 -17.47
N GLN A 68 33.59 24.43 -16.97
CA GLN A 68 33.05 24.33 -15.63
C GLN A 68 34.13 23.79 -14.66
N THR A 69 34.30 24.44 -13.51
CA THR A 69 35.29 24.04 -12.48
C THR A 69 34.68 23.56 -11.17
N SER A 70 33.36 23.71 -11.02
CA SER A 70 32.57 23.26 -9.87
C SER A 70 31.74 22.02 -10.22
N GLN A 71 31.29 21.24 -9.22
CA GLN A 71 30.46 20.06 -9.49
C GLN A 71 29.12 20.42 -10.13
N ASN A 72 28.48 21.50 -9.67
CA ASN A 72 27.24 22.05 -10.22
C ASN A 72 27.46 23.53 -10.57
N ALA A 73 27.05 23.95 -11.77
CA ALA A 73 27.07 25.35 -12.20
C ALA A 73 25.76 25.70 -12.92
N ALA A 74 25.24 26.90 -12.65
CA ALA A 74 24.05 27.45 -13.30
C ALA A 74 24.40 28.70 -14.12
N ILE A 75 23.91 28.76 -15.35
CA ILE A 75 24.18 29.80 -16.34
C ILE A 75 22.85 30.28 -16.93
N ASN A 76 22.56 31.56 -16.76
CA ASN A 76 21.46 32.24 -17.42
C ASN A 76 21.91 32.71 -18.81
N TRP A 77 21.04 32.65 -19.80
CA TRP A 77 21.30 33.01 -21.19
C TRP A 77 20.17 33.91 -21.73
N GLN A 78 20.50 34.87 -22.59
CA GLN A 78 19.48 35.61 -23.34
C GLN A 78 18.86 34.73 -24.43
N SER A 79 19.69 33.94 -25.12
CA SER A 79 19.24 32.88 -26.03
C SER A 79 20.25 31.73 -26.02
N PHE A 80 19.77 30.49 -26.16
CA PHE A 80 20.63 29.31 -26.30
C PHE A 80 20.23 28.56 -27.56
N ASN A 81 20.99 28.77 -28.63
CA ASN A 81 20.82 28.19 -29.95
C ASN A 81 22.17 27.57 -30.39
N ILE A 82 22.15 26.68 -31.38
CA ILE A 82 23.35 26.17 -32.05
C ILE A 82 23.03 26.01 -33.54
N GLY A 83 23.68 26.76 -34.42
CA GLY A 83 23.48 26.68 -35.87
C GLY A 83 24.01 25.37 -36.49
N THR A 84 23.57 25.07 -37.72
CA THR A 84 24.07 23.90 -38.47
C THR A 84 25.55 24.09 -38.79
N GLY A 85 26.38 23.14 -38.35
CA GLY A 85 27.85 23.21 -38.45
C GLY A 85 28.53 23.93 -37.29
N GLU A 86 27.79 24.46 -36.32
CA GLU A 86 28.31 25.05 -35.10
C GLU A 86 28.37 24.02 -33.96
N SER A 87 29.13 24.32 -32.89
CA SER A 87 29.17 23.47 -31.69
C SER A 87 29.16 24.23 -30.36
N VAL A 88 28.58 23.62 -29.33
CA VAL A 88 28.75 24.01 -27.92
C VAL A 88 29.35 22.84 -27.15
N ASN A 89 30.47 23.09 -26.47
CA ASN A 89 31.26 22.05 -25.79
C ASN A 89 31.40 22.39 -24.30
N PHE A 90 30.83 21.56 -23.43
CA PHE A 90 31.00 21.65 -21.98
C PHE A 90 32.20 20.81 -21.53
N VAL A 91 33.17 21.45 -20.91
CA VAL A 91 34.33 20.81 -20.26
C VAL A 91 34.10 20.89 -18.76
N GLN A 92 33.75 19.77 -18.14
CA GLN A 92 33.27 19.69 -16.75
C GLN A 92 34.21 18.82 -15.90
N PRO A 93 34.25 18.96 -14.56
CA PRO A 93 35.28 18.30 -13.73
C PRO A 93 35.25 16.76 -13.74
N ASN A 94 34.09 16.15 -14.01
CA ASN A 94 33.89 14.70 -14.10
C ASN A 94 32.52 14.39 -14.73
N GLY A 95 32.25 13.12 -15.06
CA GLY A 95 30.97 12.70 -15.68
C GLY A 95 29.72 12.87 -14.82
N ASN A 96 29.88 13.10 -13.52
CA ASN A 96 28.76 13.38 -12.60
C ASN A 96 28.52 14.89 -12.40
N ALA A 97 29.34 15.76 -12.97
CA ALA A 97 29.16 17.20 -12.87
C ALA A 97 28.00 17.67 -13.76
N THR A 98 27.27 18.69 -13.34
CA THR A 98 26.05 19.15 -14.01
C THR A 98 26.11 20.65 -14.34
N ALA A 99 25.75 21.00 -15.58
CA ALA A 99 25.61 22.38 -16.06
C ALA A 99 24.14 22.71 -16.33
N LEU A 100 23.54 23.62 -15.57
CA LEU A 100 22.22 24.16 -15.83
C LEU A 100 22.31 25.39 -16.74
N ASN A 101 21.61 25.36 -17.87
CA ASN A 101 21.51 26.44 -18.84
C ASN A 101 20.05 26.90 -18.91
N ARG A 102 19.76 28.10 -18.41
CA ARG A 102 18.41 28.66 -18.35
C ARG A 102 18.28 29.82 -19.32
N VAL A 103 17.37 29.73 -20.29
CA VAL A 103 17.05 30.84 -21.21
C VAL A 103 16.05 31.78 -20.53
N LEU A 104 16.37 33.07 -20.52
CA LEU A 104 15.55 34.16 -19.98
C LEU A 104 14.90 35.02 -21.06
N GLY A 105 15.34 34.93 -22.32
CA GLY A 105 14.69 35.59 -23.46
C GLY A 105 13.37 34.93 -23.86
N ALA A 106 12.72 35.51 -24.88
CA ALA A 106 11.42 35.05 -25.38
C ALA A 106 11.52 33.96 -26.47
N ASP A 107 12.71 33.70 -27.01
CA ASP A 107 12.90 32.80 -28.15
C ASP A 107 13.05 31.33 -27.73
N PRO A 108 12.50 30.37 -28.50
CA PRO A 108 12.72 28.94 -28.29
C PRO A 108 14.14 28.51 -28.71
N SER A 109 14.69 27.53 -28.01
CA SER A 109 16.04 27.02 -28.26
C SER A 109 16.08 26.13 -29.49
N SER A 110 16.75 26.58 -30.54
CA SER A 110 16.97 25.86 -31.79
C SER A 110 18.38 25.25 -31.80
N ILE A 111 18.44 23.93 -31.59
CA ILE A 111 19.68 23.15 -31.54
C ILE A 111 19.82 22.40 -32.86
N LEU A 112 20.58 22.93 -33.81
CA LEU A 112 20.75 22.41 -35.18
C LEU A 112 22.17 21.87 -35.45
N GLY A 113 23.12 22.15 -34.55
CA GLY A 113 24.51 21.71 -34.62
C GLY A 113 24.89 20.67 -33.56
N GLY A 114 26.13 20.73 -33.08
CA GLY A 114 26.68 19.82 -32.06
C GLY A 114 26.55 20.36 -30.64
N LEU A 115 26.11 19.52 -29.69
CA LEU A 115 26.13 19.80 -28.25
C LEU A 115 26.88 18.66 -27.55
N ASN A 116 28.09 18.93 -27.06
CA ASN A 116 28.94 17.90 -26.46
C ASN A 116 29.25 18.22 -24.99
N ALA A 117 29.27 17.20 -24.13
CA ALA A 117 29.68 17.33 -22.73
C ALA A 117 30.29 16.02 -22.21
N ASN A 118 31.30 16.11 -21.36
CA ASN A 118 31.81 14.93 -20.64
C ASN A 118 30.97 14.57 -19.40
N GLY A 119 30.12 15.48 -18.93
CA GLY A 119 29.14 15.28 -17.85
C GLY A 119 27.72 15.65 -18.29
N LYS A 120 26.91 16.12 -17.34
CA LYS A 120 25.46 16.31 -17.50
C LYS A 120 25.13 17.75 -17.89
N VAL A 121 24.18 17.93 -18.81
CA VAL A 121 23.70 19.22 -19.30
C VAL A 121 22.18 19.30 -19.10
N PHE A 122 21.73 20.31 -18.36
CA PHE A 122 20.32 20.68 -18.27
C PHE A 122 20.12 21.93 -19.15
N LEU A 123 19.13 21.91 -20.04
CA LEU A 123 18.69 23.04 -20.86
C LEU A 123 17.23 23.34 -20.53
N VAL A 124 16.98 24.55 -20.04
CA VAL A 124 15.68 25.04 -19.58
C VAL A 124 15.28 26.23 -20.44
N ASN A 125 14.20 26.10 -21.21
CA ASN A 125 13.63 27.19 -22.00
C ASN A 125 12.09 27.10 -22.01
N PRO A 126 11.36 27.94 -21.25
CA PRO A 126 9.90 27.93 -21.19
C PRO A 126 9.18 28.17 -22.53
N ASN A 127 9.88 28.77 -23.51
CA ASN A 127 9.33 29.08 -24.83
C ASN A 127 9.40 27.88 -25.80
N GLY A 128 10.29 26.92 -25.54
CA GLY A 128 10.43 25.69 -26.33
C GLY A 128 11.88 25.25 -26.53
N ILE A 129 12.08 23.98 -26.86
CA ILE A 129 13.37 23.39 -27.24
C ILE A 129 13.16 22.48 -28.46
N VAL A 130 13.91 22.71 -29.54
CA VAL A 130 13.89 21.90 -30.76
C VAL A 130 15.30 21.44 -31.08
N PHE A 131 15.52 20.12 -31.00
CA PHE A 131 16.70 19.48 -31.58
C PHE A 131 16.39 19.17 -33.04
N GLY A 132 17.03 19.88 -33.98
CA GLY A 132 16.73 19.81 -35.41
C GLY A 132 17.27 18.57 -36.09
N LYS A 133 16.78 18.30 -37.31
CA LYS A 133 17.27 17.20 -38.14
C LYS A 133 18.75 17.41 -38.47
N GLY A 134 19.60 16.47 -38.06
CA GLY A 134 21.06 16.56 -38.21
C GLY A 134 21.79 17.11 -36.99
N ALA A 135 21.08 17.58 -35.95
CA ALA A 135 21.69 17.92 -34.67
C ALA A 135 22.24 16.68 -33.96
N SER A 136 23.34 16.84 -33.23
CA SER A 136 24.03 15.76 -32.52
C SER A 136 24.33 16.18 -31.08
N VAL A 137 23.69 15.52 -30.12
CA VAL A 137 23.87 15.76 -28.68
C VAL A 137 24.59 14.55 -28.07
N ASN A 138 25.79 14.75 -27.53
CA ASN A 138 26.64 13.70 -26.94
C ASN A 138 27.06 14.11 -25.53
N VAL A 139 26.40 13.58 -24.50
CA VAL A 139 26.52 14.07 -23.11
C VAL A 139 26.54 12.92 -22.10
N GLY A 140 27.08 13.12 -20.89
CA GLY A 140 26.91 12.19 -19.77
C GLY A 140 25.49 12.19 -19.16
N GLY A 141 24.63 13.10 -19.60
CA GLY A 141 23.20 13.12 -19.29
C GLY A 141 22.54 14.41 -19.80
N LEU A 142 21.26 14.34 -20.18
CA LEU A 142 20.49 15.47 -20.70
C LEU A 142 19.19 15.67 -19.90
N VAL A 143 18.89 16.91 -19.52
CA VAL A 143 17.52 17.32 -19.19
C VAL A 143 17.12 18.47 -20.10
N GLY A 144 16.13 18.26 -20.97
CA GLY A 144 15.54 19.30 -21.82
C GLY A 144 14.15 19.67 -21.30
N SER A 145 13.95 20.89 -20.80
CA SER A 145 12.75 21.25 -20.05
C SER A 145 12.13 22.60 -20.46
N THR A 146 10.80 22.62 -20.58
CA THR A 146 9.98 23.87 -20.64
C THR A 146 9.36 24.21 -19.28
N ARG A 147 9.85 23.58 -18.22
CA ARG A 147 9.62 23.89 -16.80
C ARG A 147 10.92 24.39 -16.18
N ASN A 148 10.83 25.43 -15.36
CA ASN A 148 11.99 26.04 -14.73
C ASN A 148 12.34 25.33 -13.41
N ILE A 149 13.58 25.48 -12.96
CA ILE A 149 14.08 25.07 -11.65
C ILE A 149 14.81 26.26 -11.04
N SER A 150 14.74 26.48 -9.72
CA SER A 150 15.50 27.55 -9.06
C SER A 150 16.97 27.16 -8.87
N ASP A 151 17.87 28.14 -8.80
CA ASP A 151 19.30 27.87 -8.54
C ASP A 151 19.51 27.20 -7.17
N SER A 152 18.70 27.52 -6.16
CA SER A 152 18.75 26.85 -4.85
C SER A 152 18.41 25.36 -4.94
N ASN A 153 17.30 25.01 -5.60
CA ASN A 153 16.88 23.62 -5.80
C ASN A 153 17.93 22.84 -6.59
N PHE A 154 18.42 23.42 -7.71
CA PHE A 154 19.44 22.81 -8.54
C PHE A 154 20.77 22.57 -7.79
N MET A 155 21.28 23.57 -7.06
CA MET A 155 22.54 23.45 -6.34
C MET A 155 22.45 22.48 -5.14
N ALA A 156 21.26 22.33 -4.54
CA ALA A 156 20.98 21.32 -3.51
C ALA A 156 20.77 19.89 -4.06
N GLY A 157 20.74 19.71 -5.39
CA GLY A 157 20.42 18.42 -6.01
C GLY A 157 18.92 18.05 -5.98
N HIS A 158 18.06 18.96 -5.52
CA HIS A 158 16.61 18.77 -5.50
C HIS A 158 16.02 19.14 -6.86
N TYR A 159 15.99 18.21 -7.80
CA TYR A 159 15.60 18.47 -9.19
C TYR A 159 14.07 18.58 -9.38
N ASN A 160 13.48 19.54 -8.68
CA ASN A 160 12.08 19.95 -8.78
C ASN A 160 11.93 21.03 -9.86
N PHE A 161 11.21 20.70 -10.93
CA PHE A 161 10.89 21.60 -12.04
C PHE A 161 9.42 22.00 -12.02
N GLU A 162 9.11 23.27 -12.29
CA GLU A 162 7.76 23.82 -12.28
C GLU A 162 7.53 24.91 -13.33
N GLY A 163 6.26 25.17 -13.65
CA GLY A 163 5.84 26.32 -14.45
C GLY A 163 4.78 25.98 -15.50
N THR A 164 4.33 27.01 -16.22
CA THR A 164 3.25 26.93 -17.21
C THR A 164 3.66 27.44 -18.59
N GLY A 165 4.95 27.37 -18.92
CA GLY A 165 5.46 27.73 -20.26
C GLY A 165 4.75 26.91 -21.35
N ALA A 166 4.30 27.58 -22.40
CA ALA A 166 3.61 26.95 -23.53
C ALA A 166 4.56 26.18 -24.48
N GLY A 167 5.87 26.31 -24.28
CA GLY A 167 6.88 25.63 -25.08
C GLY A 167 6.73 24.11 -25.11
N SER A 168 7.09 23.53 -26.25
CA SER A 168 7.22 22.08 -26.45
C SER A 168 8.70 21.67 -26.44
N VAL A 169 8.97 20.40 -26.13
CA VAL A 169 10.32 19.80 -26.28
C VAL A 169 10.26 18.77 -27.39
N VAL A 170 10.98 19.01 -28.49
CA VAL A 170 10.89 18.18 -29.71
C VAL A 170 12.28 17.75 -30.19
N ASN A 171 12.45 16.45 -30.45
CA ASN A 171 13.68 15.89 -31.02
C ASN A 171 13.45 15.36 -32.45
N TYR A 172 14.19 15.91 -33.42
CA TYR A 172 14.38 15.39 -34.77
C TYR A 172 15.85 14.98 -35.05
N GLY A 173 16.75 15.18 -34.08
CA GLY A 173 18.18 14.90 -34.17
C GLY A 173 18.57 13.57 -33.53
N SER A 174 19.85 13.43 -33.19
CA SER A 174 20.39 12.31 -32.44
C SER A 174 20.84 12.77 -31.05
N ILE A 175 20.30 12.13 -30.00
CA ILE A 175 20.68 12.35 -28.61
C ILE A 175 21.32 11.06 -28.07
N ASN A 176 22.54 11.16 -27.56
CA ASN A 176 23.30 10.07 -26.96
C ASN A 176 23.73 10.44 -25.53
N ALA A 177 23.33 9.61 -24.56
CA ALA A 177 23.76 9.65 -23.18
C ALA A 177 23.93 8.24 -22.58
N ASN A 178 24.69 7.38 -23.27
CA ASN A 178 25.02 6.04 -22.78
C ASN A 178 25.71 6.09 -21.39
N GLY A 179 25.27 5.22 -20.47
CA GLY A 179 25.63 5.23 -19.05
C GLY A 179 24.98 6.34 -18.22
N GLY A 180 24.21 7.24 -18.85
CA GLY A 180 23.60 8.41 -18.23
C GLY A 180 22.07 8.35 -18.22
N SER A 181 21.42 9.49 -18.45
CA SER A 181 19.97 9.56 -18.63
C SER A 181 19.55 10.74 -19.50
N VAL A 182 18.40 10.62 -20.17
CA VAL A 182 17.78 11.68 -20.98
C VAL A 182 16.36 11.93 -20.47
N ALA A 183 16.08 13.13 -19.95
CA ALA A 183 14.74 13.55 -19.55
C ALA A 183 14.25 14.71 -20.43
N LEU A 184 13.13 14.54 -21.13
CA LEU A 184 12.47 15.62 -21.89
C LEU A 184 11.13 15.94 -21.21
N LEU A 185 10.98 17.21 -20.77
CA LEU A 185 9.95 17.65 -19.82
C LEU A 185 9.17 18.87 -20.34
N GLY A 186 7.83 18.83 -20.31
CA GLY A 186 7.04 20.00 -20.71
C GLY A 186 5.52 19.79 -20.67
N ALA A 187 4.75 20.64 -21.35
CA ALA A 187 3.35 20.33 -21.66
C ALA A 187 3.23 19.28 -22.78
N ASN A 188 4.09 19.44 -23.80
CA ASN A 188 4.13 18.65 -25.02
C ASN A 188 5.56 18.18 -25.26
N VAL A 189 5.76 16.86 -25.40
CA VAL A 189 7.08 16.23 -25.61
C VAL A 189 7.00 15.24 -26.77
N SER A 190 7.90 15.36 -27.75
CA SER A 190 7.86 14.55 -28.98
C SER A 190 9.25 14.10 -29.44
N ASN A 191 9.45 12.79 -29.57
CA ASN A 191 10.61 12.21 -30.23
C ASN A 191 10.27 11.70 -31.64
N GLN A 192 10.90 12.30 -32.65
CA GLN A 192 10.83 11.94 -34.06
C GLN A 192 12.22 11.60 -34.64
N GLY A 193 13.27 11.78 -33.84
CA GLY A 193 14.66 11.43 -34.15
C GLY A 193 15.10 10.16 -33.41
N VAL A 194 16.32 10.20 -32.86
CA VAL A 194 16.91 9.09 -32.09
C VAL A 194 17.29 9.57 -30.69
N ILE A 195 16.96 8.77 -29.67
CA ILE A 195 17.47 8.91 -28.30
C ILE A 195 18.11 7.58 -27.88
N GLN A 196 19.37 7.61 -27.46
CA GLN A 196 20.13 6.46 -26.96
C GLN A 196 20.67 6.75 -25.56
N ALA A 197 20.40 5.85 -24.61
CA ALA A 197 20.95 5.85 -23.26
C ALA A 197 21.13 4.41 -22.76
N GLN A 198 22.01 3.65 -23.43
CA GLN A 198 22.35 2.28 -23.04
C GLN A 198 22.83 2.22 -21.58
N LEU A 199 22.40 1.21 -20.81
CA LEU A 199 22.54 1.07 -19.36
C LEU A 199 21.91 2.19 -18.51
N GLY A 200 21.21 3.15 -19.14
CA GLY A 200 20.67 4.36 -18.51
C GLY A 200 19.14 4.44 -18.50
N THR A 201 18.61 5.65 -18.40
CA THR A 201 17.16 5.93 -18.43
C THR A 201 16.78 6.94 -19.51
N VAL A 202 15.71 6.70 -20.26
CA VAL A 202 15.05 7.73 -21.07
C VAL A 202 13.66 8.02 -20.51
N ALA A 203 13.39 9.28 -20.16
CA ALA A 203 12.10 9.74 -19.68
C ALA A 203 11.52 10.84 -20.58
N LEU A 204 10.31 10.64 -21.09
CA LEU A 204 9.51 11.67 -21.76
C LEU A 204 8.30 11.96 -20.87
N ALA A 205 8.17 13.17 -20.33
CA ALA A 205 7.13 13.48 -19.34
C ALA A 205 6.35 14.77 -19.65
N ALA A 206 5.01 14.67 -19.62
CA ALA A 206 4.09 15.76 -19.86
C ALA A 206 3.31 16.18 -18.59
N GLY A 207 3.40 17.46 -18.22
CA GLY A 207 2.90 18.04 -16.98
C GLY A 207 3.30 19.51 -16.75
N ASN A 208 2.91 20.07 -15.61
CA ASN A 208 3.25 21.43 -15.15
C ASN A 208 4.25 21.45 -13.99
N ALA A 209 4.43 20.33 -13.28
CA ALA A 209 5.50 20.19 -12.29
C ALA A 209 6.03 18.75 -12.27
N PHE A 210 7.33 18.61 -12.07
CA PHE A 210 8.05 17.34 -12.05
C PHE A 210 9.04 17.30 -10.89
N THR A 211 9.25 16.12 -10.30
CA THR A 211 10.45 15.81 -9.53
C THR A 211 11.25 14.76 -10.28
N LEU A 212 12.53 15.06 -10.53
CA LEU A 212 13.51 14.05 -10.90
C LEU A 212 14.24 13.61 -9.62
N ASP A 213 14.12 12.33 -9.27
CA ASP A 213 14.97 11.71 -8.25
C ASP A 213 16.00 10.79 -8.92
N VAL A 214 17.19 10.68 -8.33
CA VAL A 214 18.26 9.79 -8.79
C VAL A 214 18.56 8.81 -7.68
N VAL A 215 17.97 7.63 -7.79
CA VAL A 215 18.12 6.54 -6.82
C VAL A 215 19.58 6.06 -6.82
N GLY A 216 20.05 5.51 -5.70
CA GLY A 216 21.46 5.14 -5.48
C GLY A 216 22.03 4.06 -6.42
N ASP A 217 21.20 3.44 -7.25
CA ASP A 217 21.56 2.51 -8.34
C ASP A 217 21.80 3.22 -9.69
N GLY A 218 21.56 4.53 -9.76
CA GLY A 218 21.64 5.37 -10.96
C GLY A 218 20.33 5.51 -11.73
N LEU A 219 19.20 4.98 -11.24
CA LEU A 219 17.91 5.07 -11.92
C LEU A 219 17.28 6.46 -11.75
N LEU A 220 16.77 7.01 -12.86
CA LEU A 220 16.04 8.28 -12.85
C LEU A 220 14.54 8.03 -12.63
N ASN A 221 14.03 8.41 -11.47
CA ASN A 221 12.60 8.40 -11.17
C ASN A 221 11.97 9.75 -11.49
N VAL A 222 10.83 9.74 -12.21
CA VAL A 222 10.16 10.95 -12.70
C VAL A 222 8.72 11.00 -12.22
N ALA A 223 8.48 11.75 -11.14
CA ALA A 223 7.14 12.02 -10.64
C ALA A 223 6.53 13.24 -11.36
N VAL A 224 5.28 13.14 -11.82
CA VAL A 224 4.53 14.26 -12.42
C VAL A 224 3.59 14.86 -11.36
N ASN A 225 4.13 15.79 -10.58
CA ASN A 225 3.49 16.34 -9.38
C ASN A 225 2.26 17.21 -9.67
N LYS A 226 2.18 17.78 -10.89
CA LYS A 226 1.04 18.58 -11.35
C LYS A 226 0.86 18.35 -12.84
N GLY A 227 -0.35 17.99 -13.28
CA GLY A 227 -0.64 17.78 -14.69
C GLY A 227 -0.75 19.06 -15.52
N ALA A 228 -0.77 18.92 -16.84
CA ALA A 228 -0.95 20.01 -17.81
C ALA A 228 -2.28 19.90 -18.57
N VAL A 229 -2.72 21.02 -19.17
CA VAL A 229 -3.76 21.00 -20.21
C VAL A 229 -3.16 20.34 -21.45
N ASP A 230 -3.93 19.43 -22.06
CA ASP A 230 -3.55 18.66 -23.25
C ASP A 230 -2.16 18.00 -23.14
N ALA A 231 -1.87 17.43 -21.96
CA ALA A 231 -0.58 16.83 -21.64
C ALA A 231 -0.25 15.67 -22.59
N LEU A 232 0.78 15.85 -23.42
CA LEU A 232 1.06 15.00 -24.58
C LEU A 232 2.51 14.51 -24.60
N VAL A 233 2.69 13.19 -24.70
CA VAL A 233 3.96 12.53 -25.02
C VAL A 233 3.82 11.76 -26.35
N GLN A 234 4.79 11.89 -27.24
CA GLN A 234 4.83 11.19 -28.52
C GLN A 234 6.21 10.57 -28.80
N ASN A 235 6.22 9.36 -29.36
CA ASN A 235 7.39 8.77 -30.01
C ASN A 235 7.02 8.23 -31.40
N GLY A 236 7.49 8.90 -32.46
CA GLY A 236 7.53 8.37 -33.83
C GLY A 236 8.94 7.91 -34.25
N GLY A 237 9.97 8.30 -33.50
CA GLY A 237 11.37 7.94 -33.74
C GLY A 237 11.82 6.65 -33.03
N LEU A 238 13.12 6.59 -32.73
CA LEU A 238 13.74 5.54 -31.92
C LEU A 238 14.06 6.06 -30.51
N ILE A 239 13.72 5.27 -29.50
CA ILE A 239 14.25 5.37 -28.13
C ILE A 239 14.91 4.04 -27.79
N GLN A 240 16.14 4.06 -27.28
CA GLN A 240 16.92 2.86 -26.94
C GLN A 240 17.64 3.02 -25.59
N ALA A 241 17.37 2.10 -24.65
CA ALA A 241 17.95 2.07 -23.30
C ALA A 241 18.22 0.63 -22.83
N ASP A 242 19.00 -0.13 -23.60
CA ASP A 242 19.29 -1.55 -23.32
C ASP A 242 20.04 -1.71 -21.99
N GLY A 243 19.60 -2.64 -21.14
CA GLY A 243 20.05 -2.78 -19.75
C GLY A 243 19.54 -1.69 -18.80
N GLY A 244 18.50 -0.95 -19.21
CA GLY A 244 17.97 0.24 -18.53
C GLY A 244 16.45 0.41 -18.70
N ARG A 245 15.95 1.65 -18.55
CA ARG A 245 14.51 1.98 -18.49
C ARG A 245 14.09 3.01 -19.54
N VAL A 246 12.90 2.84 -20.12
CA VAL A 246 12.18 3.90 -20.83
C VAL A 246 10.85 4.19 -20.12
N LEU A 247 10.59 5.46 -19.84
CA LEU A 247 9.34 5.96 -19.26
C LEU A 247 8.74 7.03 -20.18
N MET A 248 7.48 6.86 -20.57
CA MET A 248 6.69 7.83 -21.33
C MET A 248 5.42 8.12 -20.54
N THR A 249 5.32 9.29 -19.90
CA THR A 249 4.25 9.57 -18.91
C THR A 249 3.55 10.92 -19.14
N ALA A 250 2.22 10.94 -19.11
CA ALA A 250 1.44 12.17 -19.33
C ALA A 250 0.31 12.30 -18.32
N GLN A 251 0.34 13.34 -17.49
CA GLN A 251 -0.69 13.63 -16.48
C GLN A 251 -1.50 14.87 -16.86
N SER A 252 -2.82 14.72 -16.91
CA SER A 252 -3.74 15.83 -17.17
C SER A 252 -3.90 16.73 -15.93
N ALA A 253 -4.09 18.03 -16.15
CA ALA A 253 -4.35 19.00 -15.08
C ALA A 253 -5.69 18.79 -14.36
N ASN A 254 -6.70 18.27 -15.07
CA ASN A 254 -8.06 18.03 -14.56
C ASN A 254 -8.64 16.76 -15.19
N ASN A 255 -9.48 16.02 -14.45
CA ASN A 255 -10.12 14.78 -14.90
C ASN A 255 -11.07 14.94 -16.12
N LEU A 256 -11.37 16.17 -16.54
CA LEU A 256 -12.19 16.45 -17.73
C LEU A 256 -11.37 16.69 -19.01
N LEU A 257 -10.04 16.78 -18.90
CA LEU A 257 -9.13 16.98 -20.02
C LEU A 257 -8.34 15.67 -20.26
N PRO A 258 -8.13 15.26 -21.52
CA PRO A 258 -7.32 14.08 -21.82
C PRO A 258 -5.84 14.38 -21.57
N SER A 259 -5.11 13.39 -21.06
CA SER A 259 -3.68 13.26 -21.34
C SER A 259 -3.45 12.15 -22.35
N SER A 260 -2.37 12.20 -23.10
CA SER A 260 -2.08 11.22 -24.16
C SER A 260 -0.62 10.83 -24.22
N VAL A 261 -0.36 9.53 -24.18
CA VAL A 261 0.94 8.94 -24.52
C VAL A 261 0.78 8.14 -25.81
N ASN A 262 1.52 8.49 -26.86
CA ASN A 262 1.41 7.86 -28.17
C ASN A 262 2.77 7.28 -28.60
N ASN A 263 2.83 5.98 -28.86
CA ASN A 263 3.95 5.39 -29.61
C ASN A 263 3.50 4.99 -31.01
N THR A 264 4.32 5.32 -32.00
CA THR A 264 4.20 4.86 -33.41
C THR A 264 5.54 4.37 -33.95
N GLY A 265 6.65 4.83 -33.36
CA GLY A 265 8.01 4.39 -33.68
C GLY A 265 8.45 3.17 -32.85
N VAL A 266 9.73 3.14 -32.50
CA VAL A 266 10.37 2.06 -31.75
C VAL A 266 10.77 2.56 -30.36
N VAL A 267 10.38 1.81 -29.34
CA VAL A 267 10.97 1.90 -27.99
C VAL A 267 11.66 0.58 -27.69
N ARG A 268 12.92 0.64 -27.30
CA ARG A 268 13.73 -0.52 -26.94
C ARG A 268 14.39 -0.35 -25.58
N ALA A 269 14.32 -1.38 -24.77
CA ALA A 269 15.16 -1.60 -23.61
C ALA A 269 15.40 -3.12 -23.49
N GLN A 270 16.26 -3.67 -24.35
CA GLN A 270 16.61 -5.10 -24.28
C GLN A 270 17.39 -5.41 -23.00
N THR A 271 17.27 -6.65 -22.50
CA THR A 271 18.11 -7.13 -21.39
C THR A 271 19.58 -7.15 -21.81
N LEU A 272 20.45 -6.63 -20.94
CA LEU A 272 21.89 -6.64 -21.13
C LEU A 272 22.54 -7.33 -19.92
N GLU A 273 23.23 -8.44 -20.18
CA GLU A 273 23.75 -9.36 -19.14
C GLU A 273 22.65 -9.79 -18.14
N ASN A 274 22.71 -9.30 -16.90
CA ASN A 274 21.75 -9.57 -15.84
C ASN A 274 20.82 -8.38 -15.55
N ARG A 275 20.91 -7.28 -16.32
CA ARG A 275 20.05 -6.10 -16.18
C ARG A 275 18.86 -6.22 -17.13
N ASN A 276 17.73 -6.70 -16.61
CA ASN A 276 16.46 -6.74 -17.33
C ASN A 276 16.03 -5.32 -17.71
N GLY A 277 15.72 -5.08 -18.99
CA GLY A 277 15.22 -3.78 -19.43
C GLY A 277 13.73 -3.56 -19.12
N THR A 278 13.30 -2.31 -19.05
CA THR A 278 11.91 -1.94 -18.70
C THR A 278 11.37 -0.83 -19.59
N ILE A 279 10.12 -0.97 -20.07
CA ILE A 279 9.41 0.05 -20.87
C ILE A 279 8.06 0.36 -20.20
N MET A 280 7.75 1.63 -19.93
CA MET A 280 6.52 2.05 -19.25
C MET A 280 5.84 3.20 -20.00
N LEU A 281 4.64 2.99 -20.52
CA LEU A 281 3.79 3.99 -21.17
C LEU A 281 2.58 4.28 -20.27
N MET A 282 2.51 5.49 -19.72
CA MET A 282 1.66 5.82 -18.57
C MET A 282 0.78 7.07 -18.79
N GLY A 283 -0.53 6.87 -18.95
CA GLY A 283 -1.52 7.95 -18.86
C GLY A 283 -1.99 8.22 -17.42
N GLY A 284 -2.91 9.17 -17.25
CA GLY A 284 -3.70 9.30 -16.03
C GLY A 284 -4.82 8.25 -15.97
N MET A 285 -5.15 7.73 -14.78
CA MET A 285 -6.15 6.67 -14.63
C MET A 285 -7.60 7.17 -14.62
N GLN A 286 -7.81 8.48 -14.59
CA GLN A 286 -9.13 9.13 -14.55
C GLN A 286 -9.65 9.48 -15.96
N SER A 287 -8.77 9.90 -16.86
CA SER A 287 -9.10 10.40 -18.22
C SER A 287 -7.97 10.27 -19.25
N GLY A 288 -6.85 9.66 -18.89
CA GLY A 288 -5.68 9.54 -19.76
C GLY A 288 -5.83 8.43 -20.79
N THR A 289 -5.19 8.60 -21.94
CA THR A 289 -5.15 7.60 -23.02
C THR A 289 -3.70 7.20 -23.33
N VAL A 290 -3.46 5.90 -23.51
CA VAL A 290 -2.21 5.36 -24.08
C VAL A 290 -2.54 4.70 -25.41
N ASN A 291 -1.98 5.22 -26.51
CA ASN A 291 -2.12 4.66 -27.85
C ASN A 291 -0.80 3.99 -28.27
N VAL A 292 -0.83 2.69 -28.57
CA VAL A 292 0.35 1.87 -28.85
C VAL A 292 0.30 1.32 -30.28
N ALA A 293 1.11 1.90 -31.15
CA ALA A 293 1.49 1.37 -32.46
C ALA A 293 3.01 1.12 -32.49
N GLY A 294 3.54 0.63 -33.61
CA GLY A 294 4.97 0.41 -33.79
C GLY A 294 5.51 -0.77 -32.97
N THR A 295 6.67 -0.58 -32.33
CA THR A 295 7.39 -1.65 -31.60
C THR A 295 7.77 -1.23 -30.18
N LEU A 296 7.49 -2.09 -29.20
CA LEU A 296 8.07 -2.08 -27.84
C LEU A 296 8.94 -3.34 -27.66
N ASP A 297 10.24 -3.19 -27.47
CA ASP A 297 11.23 -4.28 -27.47
C ASP A 297 11.99 -4.33 -26.14
N ALA A 298 11.55 -5.20 -25.24
CA ALA A 298 12.23 -5.53 -23.99
C ALA A 298 12.69 -7.02 -23.98
N SER A 299 13.12 -7.51 -25.14
CA SER A 299 13.61 -8.88 -25.31
C SER A 299 15.01 -9.10 -24.72
N ALA A 300 15.40 -10.36 -24.56
CA ALA A 300 16.70 -10.80 -24.06
C ALA A 300 17.41 -11.69 -25.11
N PRO A 301 17.80 -11.12 -26.28
CA PRO A 301 18.38 -11.90 -27.38
C PRO A 301 19.80 -12.38 -27.09
N ASN A 302 20.54 -11.64 -26.25
CA ASN A 302 21.96 -11.87 -25.94
C ASN A 302 22.17 -12.66 -24.63
N GLY A 303 21.12 -13.29 -24.09
CA GLY A 303 21.12 -13.92 -22.77
C GLY A 303 20.38 -13.09 -21.71
N GLY A 304 20.30 -13.63 -20.49
CA GLY A 304 19.45 -13.09 -19.42
C GLY A 304 17.98 -13.52 -19.55
N SER A 305 17.11 -12.95 -18.72
CA SER A 305 15.65 -13.09 -18.82
C SER A 305 15.02 -11.87 -19.49
N GLY A 306 13.83 -12.03 -20.05
CA GLY A 306 13.09 -10.99 -20.73
C GLY A 306 12.70 -9.85 -19.78
N GLY A 307 12.70 -8.64 -20.30
CA GLY A 307 12.30 -7.43 -19.60
C GLY A 307 10.80 -7.28 -19.38
N PHE A 308 10.41 -6.11 -18.90
CA PHE A 308 9.02 -5.77 -18.57
C PHE A 308 8.50 -4.64 -19.46
N VAL A 309 7.24 -4.74 -19.88
CA VAL A 309 6.53 -3.70 -20.62
C VAL A 309 5.23 -3.39 -19.90
N GLU A 310 4.98 -2.14 -19.56
CA GLU A 310 3.72 -1.66 -18.95
C GLU A 310 3.04 -0.63 -19.85
N THR A 311 1.74 -0.78 -20.09
CA THR A 311 0.89 0.17 -20.81
C THR A 311 -0.39 0.44 -20.01
N SER A 312 -0.44 1.58 -19.30
CA SER A 312 -1.41 1.83 -18.21
C SER A 312 -2.01 3.24 -18.29
N ALA A 313 -3.33 3.35 -18.39
CA ALA A 313 -4.08 4.61 -18.49
C ALA A 313 -5.59 4.35 -18.31
N ALA A 314 -6.43 5.38 -18.18
CA ALA A 314 -7.90 5.18 -18.17
C ALA A 314 -8.38 4.38 -19.39
N HIS A 315 -7.80 4.69 -20.56
CA HIS A 315 -8.01 3.98 -21.82
C HIS A 315 -6.67 3.56 -22.43
N VAL A 316 -6.54 2.30 -22.83
CA VAL A 316 -5.37 1.80 -23.58
C VAL A 316 -5.85 1.24 -24.92
N ASN A 317 -5.27 1.72 -26.03
CA ASN A 317 -5.60 1.31 -27.38
C ASN A 317 -4.35 0.78 -28.09
N VAL A 318 -4.44 -0.42 -28.66
CA VAL A 318 -3.34 -1.10 -29.35
C VAL A 318 -3.68 -1.26 -30.83
N ALA A 319 -2.90 -0.61 -31.69
CA ALA A 319 -3.11 -0.62 -33.12
C ALA A 319 -2.95 -2.02 -33.76
N SER A 320 -3.50 -2.18 -34.96
CA SER A 320 -3.27 -3.38 -35.78
C SER A 320 -1.79 -3.52 -36.13
N GLY A 321 -1.20 -4.69 -35.86
CA GLY A 321 0.20 -4.98 -36.18
C GLY A 321 1.24 -4.43 -35.19
N THR A 322 0.84 -3.83 -34.07
CA THR A 322 1.75 -3.47 -32.96
C THR A 322 2.52 -4.68 -32.48
N LYS A 323 3.83 -4.51 -32.27
CA LYS A 323 4.74 -5.55 -31.78
C LYS A 323 5.26 -5.23 -30.39
N VAL A 324 5.04 -6.13 -29.45
CA VAL A 324 5.60 -6.13 -28.11
C VAL A 324 6.33 -7.45 -27.92
N THR A 325 7.60 -7.38 -27.54
CA THR A 325 8.42 -8.57 -27.30
C THR A 325 9.17 -8.46 -25.97
N THR A 326 9.08 -9.54 -25.21
CA THR A 326 9.81 -9.78 -23.96
C THR A 326 10.49 -11.15 -24.02
N LEU A 327 10.70 -11.68 -25.24
CA LEU A 327 11.22 -13.02 -25.50
C LEU A 327 12.63 -13.18 -24.94
N ALA A 328 12.90 -14.30 -24.26
CA ALA A 328 14.24 -14.66 -23.83
C ALA A 328 14.66 -15.99 -24.47
N THR A 329 15.85 -16.02 -25.08
CA THR A 329 16.37 -17.24 -25.75
C THR A 329 16.90 -18.27 -24.75
N ALA A 330 17.37 -17.83 -23.57
CA ALA A 330 18.03 -18.67 -22.56
C ALA A 330 17.51 -18.47 -21.12
N GLY A 331 16.62 -17.50 -20.90
CA GLY A 331 16.01 -17.20 -19.59
C GLY A 331 14.50 -17.29 -19.63
N LYS A 332 13.82 -16.70 -18.65
CA LYS A 332 12.35 -16.61 -18.65
C LYS A 332 11.91 -15.50 -19.61
N THR A 333 10.98 -15.78 -20.51
CA THR A 333 10.27 -14.73 -21.28
C THR A 333 9.53 -13.81 -20.31
N GLY A 334 9.70 -12.51 -20.47
CA GLY A 334 9.12 -11.49 -19.59
C GLY A 334 7.64 -11.22 -19.86
N THR A 335 7.10 -10.14 -19.32
CA THR A 335 5.65 -9.85 -19.33
C THR A 335 5.34 -8.47 -19.93
N TRP A 336 4.28 -8.41 -20.73
CA TRP A 336 3.57 -7.18 -21.07
C TRP A 336 2.33 -7.05 -20.17
N LEU A 337 2.32 -6.06 -19.29
CA LEU A 337 1.18 -5.65 -18.47
C LEU A 337 0.37 -4.57 -19.19
N ILE A 338 -0.95 -4.74 -19.23
CA ILE A 338 -1.90 -3.76 -19.74
C ILE A 338 -2.93 -3.47 -18.64
N ASP A 339 -2.99 -2.21 -18.18
CA ASP A 339 -3.74 -1.80 -16.98
C ASP A 339 -4.75 -0.66 -17.30
N PRO A 340 -5.91 -0.95 -17.92
CA PRO A 340 -6.98 0.02 -18.20
C PRO A 340 -8.19 -0.12 -17.25
N LEU A 341 -9.17 0.79 -17.35
CA LEU A 341 -10.40 0.69 -16.53
C LEU A 341 -11.35 -0.44 -16.98
N ASP A 342 -11.42 -0.68 -18.29
CA ASP A 342 -12.22 -1.73 -18.96
C ASP A 342 -11.43 -2.20 -20.20
N PHE A 343 -11.64 -3.45 -20.65
CA PHE A 343 -10.91 -3.97 -21.82
C PHE A 343 -11.75 -4.85 -22.77
N ILE A 344 -11.57 -4.64 -24.08
CA ILE A 344 -12.26 -5.40 -25.14
C ILE A 344 -11.25 -5.88 -26.18
N ILE A 345 -11.10 -7.20 -26.31
CA ILE A 345 -10.35 -7.85 -27.40
C ILE A 345 -11.29 -7.97 -28.62
N SER A 346 -11.18 -7.00 -29.53
CA SER A 346 -11.77 -6.98 -30.87
C SER A 346 -11.13 -5.88 -31.74
N SER A 347 -11.25 -5.96 -33.06
CA SER A 347 -10.76 -4.97 -34.03
C SER A 347 -11.43 -3.59 -33.90
N SER A 348 -12.62 -3.51 -33.30
CA SER A 348 -13.29 -2.27 -32.90
C SER A 348 -13.12 -1.92 -31.41
N GLY A 349 -12.29 -2.67 -30.68
CA GLY A 349 -12.04 -2.51 -29.25
C GLY A 349 -10.62 -2.01 -28.97
N ASN A 350 -10.07 -2.44 -27.84
CA ASN A 350 -8.75 -2.00 -27.38
C ASN A 350 -7.59 -2.73 -28.06
N ILE A 351 -7.78 -3.98 -28.52
CA ILE A 351 -6.80 -4.75 -29.30
C ILE A 351 -7.53 -5.78 -30.17
N SER A 352 -7.12 -5.97 -31.43
CA SER A 352 -7.66 -7.06 -32.25
C SER A 352 -7.17 -8.42 -31.74
N GLY A 353 -8.00 -9.46 -31.88
CA GLY A 353 -7.61 -10.84 -31.54
C GLY A 353 -6.36 -11.29 -32.30
N SER A 354 -6.20 -10.83 -33.55
CA SER A 354 -5.00 -11.08 -34.37
C SER A 354 -3.74 -10.36 -33.85
N THR A 355 -3.85 -9.13 -33.34
CA THR A 355 -2.71 -8.41 -32.73
C THR A 355 -2.30 -9.12 -31.44
N LEU A 356 -3.24 -9.50 -30.58
CA LEU A 356 -2.93 -10.22 -29.34
C LEU A 356 -2.27 -11.59 -29.63
N SER A 357 -2.83 -12.35 -30.57
CA SER A 357 -2.29 -13.63 -31.05
C SER A 357 -0.82 -13.54 -31.45
N ASN A 358 -0.45 -12.51 -32.22
CA ASN A 358 0.93 -12.30 -32.65
C ASN A 358 1.88 -11.97 -31.49
N ASN A 359 1.44 -11.15 -30.53
CA ASN A 359 2.27 -10.73 -29.39
C ASN A 359 2.46 -11.85 -28.36
N LEU A 360 1.46 -12.73 -28.20
CA LEU A 360 1.61 -13.95 -27.39
C LEU A 360 2.67 -14.92 -27.94
N GLN A 361 3.12 -14.79 -29.19
CA GLN A 361 4.25 -15.59 -29.68
C GLN A 361 5.61 -15.14 -29.12
N THR A 362 5.69 -13.94 -28.51
CA THR A 362 6.95 -13.34 -28.00
C THR A 362 6.88 -12.80 -26.57
N SER A 363 5.71 -12.83 -25.93
CA SER A 363 5.50 -12.29 -24.59
C SER A 363 4.44 -13.06 -23.82
N ASN A 364 4.60 -13.16 -22.49
CA ASN A 364 3.43 -13.33 -21.62
C ASN A 364 2.63 -12.03 -21.65
N VAL A 365 1.31 -12.09 -21.77
CA VAL A 365 0.46 -10.90 -21.79
C VAL A 365 -0.54 -10.98 -20.64
N THR A 366 -0.51 -9.95 -19.79
CA THR A 366 -1.30 -9.84 -18.58
C THR A 366 -2.15 -8.59 -18.63
N TYR A 367 -3.46 -8.77 -18.49
CA TYR A 367 -4.42 -7.70 -18.37
C TYR A 367 -4.89 -7.59 -16.92
N THR A 368 -4.88 -6.38 -16.38
CA THR A 368 -5.50 -6.03 -15.10
C THR A 368 -6.49 -4.90 -15.31
N ASN A 369 -7.59 -4.87 -14.56
CA ASN A 369 -8.35 -3.63 -14.45
C ASN A 369 -7.81 -2.76 -13.32
N ALA A 370 -7.44 -1.53 -13.64
CA ALA A 370 -7.06 -0.55 -12.63
C ALA A 370 -8.29 -0.11 -11.79
N PRO A 371 -8.12 0.24 -10.50
CA PRO A 371 -9.21 0.75 -9.68
C PRO A 371 -9.69 2.11 -10.17
N GLY A 372 -10.98 2.25 -10.47
CA GLY A 372 -11.58 3.49 -10.96
C GLY A 372 -13.05 3.36 -11.32
N ALA A 373 -13.57 4.28 -12.13
CA ALA A 373 -14.99 4.42 -12.46
C ALA A 373 -15.47 3.60 -13.69
N GLY A 374 -14.64 2.66 -14.16
CA GLY A 374 -15.04 1.70 -15.20
C GLY A 374 -16.01 0.64 -14.69
N ASN A 375 -16.46 -0.25 -15.56
CA ASN A 375 -17.21 -1.44 -15.17
C ASN A 375 -16.32 -2.47 -14.46
N GLY A 376 -15.03 -2.51 -14.80
CA GLY A 376 -14.06 -3.48 -14.34
C GLY A 376 -14.15 -4.81 -15.08
N ASP A 377 -14.61 -4.81 -16.33
CA ASP A 377 -14.82 -6.03 -17.13
C ASP A 377 -13.73 -6.23 -18.19
N ILE A 378 -13.53 -7.49 -18.60
CA ILE A 378 -12.73 -7.88 -19.76
C ILE A 378 -13.58 -8.74 -20.72
N PHE A 379 -13.73 -8.29 -21.97
CA PHE A 379 -14.49 -8.99 -23.02
C PHE A 379 -13.56 -9.54 -24.11
N VAL A 380 -13.70 -10.82 -24.46
CA VAL A 380 -13.07 -11.44 -25.63
C VAL A 380 -14.13 -11.64 -26.71
N GLN A 381 -14.05 -10.88 -27.80
CA GLN A 381 -15.05 -10.92 -28.89
C GLN A 381 -14.45 -11.29 -30.25
N GLU A 382 -13.12 -11.44 -30.34
CA GLU A 382 -12.42 -12.03 -31.48
C GLU A 382 -11.56 -13.21 -31.04
N ALA A 383 -11.30 -14.14 -31.97
CA ALA A 383 -10.51 -15.32 -31.68
C ALA A 383 -9.04 -14.97 -31.37
N VAL A 384 -8.45 -15.69 -30.41
CA VAL A 384 -7.05 -15.54 -30.00
C VAL A 384 -6.34 -16.88 -30.14
N THR A 385 -5.19 -16.91 -30.83
CA THR A 385 -4.47 -18.17 -31.10
C THR A 385 -2.95 -17.99 -31.06
N TRP A 386 -2.24 -18.82 -30.29
CA TRP A 386 -0.78 -18.79 -30.22
C TRP A 386 -0.18 -20.18 -30.00
N THR A 387 1.13 -20.32 -30.22
CA THR A 387 1.84 -21.61 -30.20
C THR A 387 3.05 -21.62 -29.27
N ALA A 388 3.57 -20.45 -28.90
CA ALA A 388 4.68 -20.30 -27.95
C ALA A 388 4.28 -20.67 -26.51
N PRO A 389 5.24 -21.07 -25.65
CA PRO A 389 5.02 -21.36 -24.23
C PRO A 389 4.91 -20.07 -23.41
N THR A 390 3.83 -19.32 -23.64
CA THR A 390 3.51 -18.04 -23.00
C THR A 390 2.11 -18.08 -22.40
N THR A 391 1.90 -17.29 -21.34
CA THR A 391 0.62 -17.20 -20.65
C THR A 391 -0.16 -15.98 -21.10
N LEU A 392 -1.45 -16.15 -21.39
CA LEU A 392 -2.44 -15.09 -21.42
C LEU A 392 -3.16 -15.05 -20.07
N THR A 393 -3.07 -13.93 -19.36
CA THR A 393 -3.79 -13.69 -18.11
C THR A 393 -4.79 -12.55 -18.31
N LEU A 394 -6.07 -12.82 -18.09
CA LEU A 394 -7.14 -11.82 -18.02
C LEU A 394 -7.58 -11.68 -16.56
N SER A 395 -7.24 -10.59 -15.88
CA SER A 395 -7.64 -10.30 -14.49
C SER A 395 -8.59 -9.10 -14.43
N ALA A 396 -9.86 -9.38 -14.19
CA ALA A 396 -10.93 -8.40 -14.15
C ALA A 396 -11.36 -8.05 -12.71
N ASN A 397 -11.65 -6.77 -12.46
CA ASN A 397 -12.20 -6.32 -11.17
C ASN A 397 -13.64 -6.82 -10.96
N ARG A 398 -14.35 -7.11 -12.05
CA ARG A 398 -15.71 -7.62 -12.08
C ARG A 398 -15.78 -8.90 -12.90
N ASP A 399 -16.11 -8.88 -14.20
CA ASP A 399 -16.30 -10.09 -14.99
C ASP A 399 -15.24 -10.29 -16.08
N VAL A 400 -14.89 -11.55 -16.35
CA VAL A 400 -14.22 -11.95 -17.59
C VAL A 400 -15.25 -12.67 -18.47
N VAL A 401 -15.42 -12.22 -19.71
CA VAL A 401 -16.45 -12.73 -20.63
C VAL A 401 -15.82 -13.14 -21.96
N VAL A 402 -15.75 -14.45 -22.22
CA VAL A 402 -15.15 -15.04 -23.43
C VAL A 402 -16.25 -15.42 -24.42
N ASN A 403 -16.51 -14.54 -25.39
CA ASN A 403 -17.53 -14.71 -26.44
C ASN A 403 -16.94 -15.15 -27.80
N ALA A 404 -15.62 -15.33 -27.90
CA ALA A 404 -14.94 -15.85 -29.08
C ALA A 404 -13.83 -16.84 -28.69
N ALA A 405 -13.47 -17.73 -29.62
CA ALA A 405 -12.64 -18.89 -29.33
C ALA A 405 -11.20 -18.54 -28.95
N ILE A 406 -10.65 -19.26 -27.97
CA ILE A 406 -9.25 -19.10 -27.53
C ILE A 406 -8.51 -20.43 -27.75
N THR A 407 -7.33 -20.41 -28.37
CA THR A 407 -6.59 -21.64 -28.71
C THR A 407 -5.09 -21.50 -28.44
N THR A 408 -4.47 -22.48 -27.78
CA THR A 408 -3.01 -22.55 -27.66
C THR A 408 -2.45 -23.97 -27.69
N THR A 409 -1.30 -24.15 -28.33
CA THR A 409 -0.61 -25.46 -28.48
C THR A 409 0.68 -25.57 -27.65
N GLY A 410 0.83 -24.74 -26.62
CA GLY A 410 2.04 -24.68 -25.81
C GLY A 410 2.00 -23.66 -24.67
N GLY A 411 1.14 -22.65 -24.75
CA GLY A 411 0.92 -21.66 -23.71
C GLY A 411 -0.15 -22.04 -22.68
N ASN A 412 -0.46 -21.10 -21.78
CA ASN A 412 -1.43 -21.27 -20.70
C ASN A 412 -2.48 -20.14 -20.71
N LEU A 413 -3.68 -20.41 -20.21
CA LEU A 413 -4.75 -19.40 -20.09
C LEU A 413 -5.20 -19.25 -18.63
N ARG A 414 -5.19 -18.02 -18.12
CA ARG A 414 -5.73 -17.66 -16.81
C ARG A 414 -6.84 -16.63 -16.98
N LEU A 415 -8.05 -16.95 -16.55
CA LEU A 415 -9.20 -16.05 -16.46
C LEU A 415 -9.47 -15.83 -14.97
N ILE A 416 -9.38 -14.59 -14.50
CA ILE A 416 -9.53 -14.25 -13.08
C ILE A 416 -10.52 -13.07 -13.00
N ALA A 417 -11.52 -13.17 -12.13
CA ALA A 417 -12.62 -12.21 -12.05
C ALA A 417 -12.99 -11.94 -10.58
N GLY A 418 -13.11 -10.67 -10.20
CA GLY A 418 -13.62 -10.25 -8.88
C GLY A 418 -15.09 -10.63 -8.65
N ARG A 419 -15.84 -10.92 -9.72
CA ARG A 419 -17.22 -11.41 -9.68
C ARG A 419 -17.36 -12.74 -10.45
N ASP A 420 -17.63 -12.73 -11.76
CA ASP A 420 -17.94 -13.96 -12.52
C ASP A 420 -17.02 -14.17 -13.74
N VAL A 421 -16.56 -15.41 -13.97
CA VAL A 421 -15.90 -15.83 -15.22
C VAL A 421 -16.93 -16.51 -16.11
N ASN A 422 -17.12 -16.03 -17.34
CA ASN A 422 -18.13 -16.50 -18.27
C ASN A 422 -17.46 -17.00 -19.56
N GLN A 423 -17.36 -18.31 -19.75
CA GLN A 423 -16.76 -18.93 -20.94
C GLN A 423 -17.86 -19.37 -21.91
N ASN A 424 -18.19 -18.48 -22.85
CA ASN A 424 -19.33 -18.60 -23.78
C ASN A 424 -18.93 -19.05 -25.20
N ALA A 425 -17.64 -19.27 -25.45
CA ALA A 425 -17.11 -19.76 -26.73
C ALA A 425 -15.94 -20.73 -26.50
N ASP A 426 -15.64 -21.55 -27.52
CA ASP A 426 -14.79 -22.73 -27.35
C ASP A 426 -13.32 -22.40 -27.03
N THR A 427 -12.78 -23.10 -26.03
CA THR A 427 -11.41 -22.89 -25.52
C THR A 427 -10.58 -24.15 -25.68
N THR A 428 -9.47 -24.12 -26.41
CA THR A 428 -8.62 -25.29 -26.67
C THR A 428 -7.19 -25.05 -26.20
N LEU A 429 -6.67 -25.94 -25.36
CA LEU A 429 -5.28 -25.95 -24.92
C LEU A 429 -4.68 -27.34 -25.14
N SER A 430 -3.56 -27.43 -25.84
CA SER A 430 -2.88 -28.71 -26.10
C SER A 430 -1.37 -28.55 -25.98
N GLY A 431 -0.85 -28.58 -24.76
CA GLY A 431 0.57 -28.36 -24.49
C GLY A 431 1.30 -29.68 -24.27
N GLY A 432 2.38 -29.94 -25.01
CA GLY A 432 3.19 -31.17 -24.88
C GLY A 432 4.03 -31.19 -23.60
N GLY A 433 3.40 -31.29 -22.43
CA GLY A 433 4.04 -31.41 -21.11
C GLY A 433 4.78 -30.17 -20.60
N THR A 434 4.70 -29.03 -21.29
CA THR A 434 5.39 -27.76 -20.95
C THR A 434 4.46 -26.54 -20.89
N GLY A 435 3.15 -26.79 -20.99
CA GLY A 435 2.08 -25.80 -20.89
C GLY A 435 0.74 -26.47 -21.16
N GLY A 436 -0.29 -25.68 -21.51
CA GLY A 436 -1.66 -26.15 -21.70
C GLY A 436 -2.54 -26.04 -20.47
N ASP A 437 -2.07 -25.43 -19.38
CA ASP A 437 -2.86 -25.22 -18.16
C ASP A 437 -3.97 -24.18 -18.39
N PHE A 438 -5.20 -24.52 -17.99
CA PHE A 438 -6.36 -23.64 -18.01
C PHE A 438 -6.83 -23.33 -16.58
N THR A 439 -6.86 -22.06 -16.22
CA THR A 439 -7.28 -21.58 -14.90
C THR A 439 -8.45 -20.61 -15.03
N MET A 440 -9.52 -20.85 -14.28
CA MET A 440 -10.67 -19.94 -14.13
C MET A 440 -10.92 -19.69 -12.63
N VAL A 441 -10.74 -18.46 -12.16
CA VAL A 441 -10.94 -18.07 -10.76
C VAL A 441 -11.94 -16.92 -10.69
N ALA A 442 -13.04 -17.14 -9.98
CA ALA A 442 -14.12 -16.17 -9.82
C ALA A 442 -14.37 -15.87 -8.34
N GLY A 443 -14.54 -14.59 -8.00
CA GLY A 443 -15.04 -14.17 -6.69
C GLY A 443 -16.34 -14.88 -6.33
N ARG A 444 -17.21 -15.07 -7.33
CA ARG A 444 -18.47 -15.82 -7.25
C ARG A 444 -18.47 -17.05 -8.16
N ASN A 445 -18.82 -16.93 -9.44
CA ASN A 445 -19.09 -18.11 -10.28
C ASN A 445 -18.17 -18.24 -11.50
N VAL A 446 -17.81 -19.49 -11.81
CA VAL A 446 -17.27 -19.86 -13.12
C VAL A 446 -18.39 -20.51 -13.92
N ASN A 447 -18.75 -19.90 -15.06
CA ASN A 447 -19.85 -20.34 -15.91
C ASN A 447 -19.29 -20.91 -17.22
N VAL A 448 -19.34 -22.24 -17.36
CA VAL A 448 -18.83 -23.03 -18.49
C VAL A 448 -19.98 -23.25 -19.49
N ASN A 449 -20.11 -22.33 -20.44
CA ASN A 449 -21.25 -22.25 -21.36
C ASN A 449 -20.94 -22.79 -22.78
N SER A 450 -19.67 -23.04 -23.11
CA SER A 450 -19.24 -23.69 -24.35
C SER A 450 -18.20 -24.77 -24.07
N MET A 451 -17.79 -25.55 -25.07
CA MET A 451 -16.77 -26.59 -24.85
C MET A 451 -15.43 -25.99 -24.45
N PHE A 452 -14.68 -26.72 -23.63
CA PHE A 452 -13.23 -26.57 -23.63
C PHE A 452 -12.54 -27.92 -23.78
N THR A 453 -11.34 -27.91 -24.33
CA THR A 453 -10.50 -29.09 -24.55
C THR A 453 -9.12 -28.81 -23.97
N VAL A 454 -8.68 -29.63 -23.03
CA VAL A 454 -7.32 -29.57 -22.47
C VAL A 454 -6.61 -30.90 -22.72
N THR A 455 -5.47 -30.85 -23.39
CA THR A 455 -4.59 -32.00 -23.64
C THR A 455 -3.24 -31.79 -22.98
N ASP A 456 -2.84 -32.75 -22.15
CA ASP A 456 -1.59 -32.85 -21.37
C ASP A 456 -1.27 -31.68 -20.41
N GLY A 457 -2.21 -30.73 -20.25
CA GLY A 457 -2.23 -29.71 -19.20
C GLY A 457 -3.25 -29.99 -18.07
N ASN A 458 -3.37 -29.06 -17.12
CA ASN A 458 -4.31 -29.12 -15.99
C ASN A 458 -5.46 -28.12 -16.13
N VAL A 459 -6.53 -28.35 -15.36
CA VAL A 459 -7.67 -27.45 -15.23
C VAL A 459 -7.87 -27.08 -13.76
N LEU A 460 -7.95 -25.78 -13.47
CA LEU A 460 -8.27 -25.24 -12.15
C LEU A 460 -9.50 -24.32 -12.27
N LEU A 461 -10.62 -24.72 -11.65
CA LEU A 461 -11.85 -23.93 -11.60
C LEU A 461 -12.15 -23.54 -10.15
N VAL A 462 -12.31 -22.26 -9.86
CA VAL A 462 -12.58 -21.75 -8.50
C VAL A 462 -13.77 -20.81 -8.52
N GLY A 463 -14.86 -21.21 -7.88
CA GLY A 463 -15.93 -20.31 -7.45
C GLY A 463 -15.77 -19.93 -5.97
N GLY A 464 -16.40 -18.83 -5.56
CA GLY A 464 -16.41 -18.35 -4.16
C GLY A 464 -15.07 -17.80 -3.67
N ASN A 465 -14.20 -17.33 -4.56
CA ASN A 465 -12.89 -16.77 -4.19
C ASN A 465 -12.98 -15.45 -3.39
N ASP A 466 -14.16 -14.81 -3.31
CA ASP A 466 -14.38 -13.59 -2.51
C ASP A 466 -14.50 -13.86 -1.00
N GLY A 467 -14.56 -15.13 -0.58
CA GLY A 467 -14.63 -15.53 0.82
C GLY A 467 -15.98 -15.29 1.50
N THR A 468 -17.01 -14.89 0.76
CA THR A 468 -18.35 -14.61 1.31
C THR A 468 -19.13 -15.87 1.71
N GLY A 469 -18.70 -17.05 1.23
CA GLY A 469 -19.42 -18.32 1.41
C GLY A 469 -20.46 -18.61 0.31
N PHE A 470 -20.41 -17.90 -0.82
CA PHE A 470 -21.26 -18.11 -1.98
C PHE A 470 -20.43 -18.20 -3.27
N GLY A 471 -20.90 -18.95 -4.27
CA GLY A 471 -20.27 -19.03 -5.59
C GLY A 471 -19.80 -20.44 -5.96
N THR A 472 -20.01 -20.82 -7.22
CA THR A 472 -19.81 -22.21 -7.68
C THR A 472 -19.32 -22.30 -9.13
N VAL A 473 -19.15 -23.53 -9.63
CA VAL A 473 -18.85 -23.79 -11.05
C VAL A 473 -20.09 -24.34 -11.74
N ASN A 474 -20.63 -23.59 -12.70
CA ASN A 474 -21.82 -23.94 -13.46
C ASN A 474 -21.44 -24.47 -14.85
N PHE A 475 -22.23 -25.39 -15.40
CA PHE A 475 -22.06 -25.95 -16.74
C PHE A 475 -23.38 -25.90 -17.50
N ALA A 476 -23.36 -25.47 -18.76
CA ALA A 476 -24.53 -25.55 -19.64
C ALA A 476 -24.91 -27.01 -19.93
N SER A 477 -26.21 -27.30 -19.99
CA SER A 477 -26.75 -28.69 -19.96
C SER A 477 -26.24 -29.65 -21.06
N SER A 478 -25.78 -29.12 -22.19
CA SER A 478 -25.23 -29.89 -23.33
C SER A 478 -23.69 -29.88 -23.41
N VAL A 479 -23.01 -29.21 -22.48
CA VAL A 479 -21.56 -28.98 -22.51
C VAL A 479 -20.84 -30.00 -21.64
N LYS A 480 -19.82 -30.66 -22.21
CA LYS A 480 -19.01 -31.71 -21.55
C LYS A 480 -17.53 -31.52 -21.88
N PRO A 481 -16.81 -30.59 -21.24
CA PRO A 481 -15.44 -30.28 -21.62
C PRO A 481 -14.51 -31.49 -21.53
N ALA A 482 -13.59 -31.59 -22.48
CA ALA A 482 -12.67 -32.70 -22.61
C ALA A 482 -11.35 -32.39 -21.89
N VAL A 483 -10.87 -33.35 -21.09
CA VAL A 483 -9.54 -33.27 -20.46
C VAL A 483 -8.84 -34.61 -20.64
N THR A 484 -7.66 -34.57 -21.27
CA THR A 484 -6.95 -35.75 -21.76
C THR A 484 -5.48 -35.67 -21.39
N GLY A 485 -4.96 -36.68 -20.70
CA GLY A 485 -3.52 -36.79 -20.43
C GLY A 485 -3.24 -37.71 -19.24
N PRO A 486 -2.06 -38.36 -19.17
CA PRO A 486 -1.75 -39.34 -18.13
C PRO A 486 -1.51 -38.72 -16.74
N LEU A 487 -1.28 -37.40 -16.67
CA LEU A 487 -1.05 -36.64 -15.44
C LEU A 487 -2.00 -35.43 -15.30
N SER A 488 -2.95 -35.26 -16.23
CA SER A 488 -3.87 -34.11 -16.23
C SER A 488 -4.83 -34.14 -15.04
N THR A 489 -4.85 -33.07 -14.25
CA THR A 489 -5.78 -32.90 -13.13
C THR A 489 -6.83 -31.85 -13.42
N VAL A 490 -8.10 -32.12 -13.07
CA VAL A 490 -9.17 -31.15 -12.97
C VAL A 490 -9.45 -30.91 -11.49
N ARG A 491 -9.16 -29.71 -11.00
CA ARG A 491 -9.47 -29.30 -9.62
C ARG A 491 -10.57 -28.26 -9.63
N ILE A 492 -11.60 -28.51 -8.82
CA ILE A 492 -12.76 -27.61 -8.68
C ILE A 492 -12.84 -27.19 -7.22
N TYR A 493 -12.95 -25.89 -6.96
CA TYR A 493 -13.23 -25.32 -5.64
C TYR A 493 -14.52 -24.52 -5.71
N TYR A 494 -15.42 -24.71 -4.73
CA TYR A 494 -16.73 -24.08 -4.74
C TYR A 494 -17.29 -23.92 -3.32
N ALA A 495 -18.11 -22.89 -3.10
CA ALA A 495 -18.91 -22.76 -1.89
C ALA A 495 -20.24 -23.53 -2.09
N PRO A 496 -20.49 -24.63 -1.36
CA PRO A 496 -21.71 -25.42 -1.53
C PRO A 496 -22.92 -24.72 -0.92
N VAL A 497 -24.11 -24.94 -1.49
CA VAL A 497 -25.38 -24.48 -0.91
C VAL A 497 -25.74 -25.18 0.41
N SER A 498 -25.18 -26.36 0.65
CA SER A 498 -25.20 -27.09 1.91
C SER A 498 -24.10 -28.16 1.90
N TYR A 499 -23.48 -28.41 3.06
CA TYR A 499 -22.46 -29.44 3.22
C TYR A 499 -23.02 -30.88 3.29
N ALA A 500 -24.35 -31.04 3.34
CA ALA A 500 -25.01 -32.34 3.50
C ALA A 500 -24.91 -33.26 2.26
N THR A 501 -24.55 -32.73 1.09
CA THR A 501 -24.32 -33.52 -0.14
C THR A 501 -23.37 -32.77 -1.09
N PRO A 502 -22.24 -33.35 -1.52
CA PRO A 502 -21.34 -32.71 -2.48
C PRO A 502 -21.99 -32.51 -3.86
N THR A 503 -21.63 -31.45 -4.57
CA THR A 503 -22.02 -31.23 -5.97
C THR A 503 -21.31 -32.24 -6.88
N VAL A 504 -22.08 -32.97 -7.68
CA VAL A 504 -21.58 -34.07 -8.52
C VAL A 504 -21.12 -33.57 -9.89
N PHE A 505 -19.82 -33.32 -10.03
CA PHE A 505 -19.21 -32.82 -11.27
C PHE A 505 -18.79 -33.91 -12.27
N THR A 506 -18.82 -35.19 -11.90
CA THR A 506 -18.34 -36.31 -12.75
C THR A 506 -19.13 -36.46 -14.05
N GLY A 507 -20.39 -36.03 -14.07
CA GLY A 507 -21.22 -35.99 -15.28
C GLY A 507 -20.87 -34.86 -16.26
N ASN A 508 -20.10 -33.86 -15.84
CA ASN A 508 -19.85 -32.64 -16.63
C ASN A 508 -18.61 -32.71 -17.52
N PHE A 509 -17.79 -33.77 -17.46
CA PHE A 509 -16.52 -33.85 -18.18
C PHE A 509 -16.43 -35.08 -19.10
N THR A 510 -15.57 -34.99 -20.11
CA THR A 510 -15.04 -36.13 -20.87
C THR A 510 -13.57 -36.30 -20.51
N LEU A 511 -13.30 -37.13 -19.50
CA LEU A 511 -11.94 -37.41 -19.00
C LEU A 511 -11.36 -38.61 -19.75
N THR A 512 -10.17 -38.47 -20.34
CA THR A 512 -9.49 -39.57 -21.05
C THR A 512 -7.97 -39.59 -20.80
N GLY A 513 -7.27 -40.64 -21.28
CA GLY A 513 -5.81 -40.75 -21.19
C GLY A 513 -5.21 -40.97 -19.79
N GLY A 514 -6.04 -40.94 -18.74
CA GLY A 514 -5.61 -40.97 -17.33
C GLY A 514 -6.06 -39.74 -16.52
N ALA A 515 -6.71 -38.76 -17.15
CA ALA A 515 -7.11 -37.51 -16.51
C ALA A 515 -8.06 -37.73 -15.31
N THR A 516 -7.85 -36.96 -14.24
CA THR A 516 -8.56 -37.08 -12.97
C THR A 516 -9.37 -35.82 -12.63
N LEU A 517 -10.41 -35.97 -11.81
CA LEU A 517 -11.27 -34.88 -11.33
C LEU A 517 -11.43 -34.93 -9.82
N THR A 518 -11.06 -33.85 -9.13
CA THR A 518 -11.15 -33.72 -7.68
C THR A 518 -11.84 -32.40 -7.31
N PRO A 519 -13.13 -32.42 -6.92
CA PRO A 519 -13.84 -31.26 -6.41
C PRO A 519 -13.70 -31.12 -4.89
N PHE A 520 -13.56 -29.88 -4.41
CA PHE A 520 -13.43 -29.51 -3.01
C PHE A 520 -14.51 -28.49 -2.61
N MET A 521 -15.25 -28.78 -1.54
CA MET A 521 -16.11 -27.82 -0.88
C MET A 521 -15.29 -26.86 -0.02
N TRP A 522 -15.47 -25.56 -0.19
CA TRP A 522 -14.86 -24.56 0.70
C TRP A 522 -15.42 -24.65 2.12
N VAL A 523 -14.54 -24.77 3.10
CA VAL A 523 -14.85 -24.61 4.53
C VAL A 523 -14.04 -23.47 5.13
N PHE A 524 -14.69 -22.70 5.98
CA PHE A 524 -14.16 -21.47 6.55
C PHE A 524 -13.93 -21.67 8.04
N VAL A 525 -12.76 -21.29 8.55
CA VAL A 525 -12.59 -21.15 10.01
C VAL A 525 -13.32 -19.91 10.52
N GLN A 526 -13.67 -19.95 11.79
CA GLN A 526 -14.08 -18.82 12.60
C GLN A 526 -13.38 -18.93 13.95
N ALA A 527 -12.99 -17.79 14.53
CA ALA A 527 -12.53 -17.76 15.92
C ALA A 527 -13.73 -17.76 16.86
N ASP A 528 -13.62 -18.52 17.95
CA ASP A 528 -14.68 -18.63 18.94
C ASP A 528 -14.59 -17.47 19.96
N ASN A 529 -15.75 -17.06 20.49
CA ASN A 529 -15.78 -16.07 21.58
C ASN A 529 -15.33 -16.74 22.89
N LYS A 530 -14.52 -16.05 23.69
CA LYS A 530 -14.09 -16.51 25.02
C LYS A 530 -14.54 -15.55 26.13
N ILE A 531 -14.67 -16.07 27.33
CA ILE A 531 -14.68 -15.25 28.56
C ILE A 531 -13.22 -14.86 28.87
N TYR A 532 -13.00 -13.69 29.47
CA TYR A 532 -11.69 -13.26 29.93
C TYR A 532 -11.05 -14.29 30.89
N ASP A 533 -9.81 -14.67 30.59
CA ASP A 533 -9.02 -15.67 31.33
C ASP A 533 -7.56 -15.19 31.58
N GLY A 534 -7.24 -13.96 31.17
CA GLY A 534 -5.89 -13.39 31.20
C GLY A 534 -4.95 -13.79 30.04
N ASN A 535 -5.38 -14.65 29.11
CA ASN A 535 -4.53 -15.23 28.06
C ASN A 535 -4.96 -14.82 26.64
N THR A 536 -3.97 -14.70 25.74
CA THR A 536 -4.18 -14.43 24.31
C THR A 536 -4.60 -15.64 23.48
N ASP A 537 -4.56 -16.85 24.03
CA ASP A 537 -4.94 -18.07 23.29
C ASP A 537 -6.40 -18.03 22.83
N ALA A 538 -6.63 -18.46 21.58
CA ALA A 538 -7.94 -18.53 20.93
C ALA A 538 -8.21 -19.94 20.42
N THR A 539 -9.47 -20.38 20.47
CA THR A 539 -9.93 -21.57 19.74
C THR A 539 -10.55 -21.16 18.39
N LEU A 540 -10.46 -22.05 17.41
CA LEU A 540 -11.16 -21.93 16.15
C LEU A 540 -12.13 -23.09 15.96
N SER A 541 -13.26 -22.82 15.30
CA SER A 541 -14.21 -23.81 14.81
C SER A 541 -14.44 -23.66 13.30
N LEU A 542 -15.14 -24.61 12.68
CA LEU A 542 -15.57 -24.50 11.27
C LEU A 542 -16.94 -23.81 11.20
N ARG A 543 -17.01 -22.72 10.44
CA ARG A 543 -18.23 -21.93 10.22
C ARG A 543 -19.33 -22.81 9.63
N GLY A 544 -20.52 -22.76 10.23
CA GLY A 544 -21.70 -23.48 9.76
C GLY A 544 -21.69 -24.99 10.05
N ASN A 545 -20.70 -25.51 10.77
CA ASN A 545 -20.55 -26.93 11.13
C ASN A 545 -20.70 -27.88 9.91
N PRO A 546 -19.74 -27.85 8.96
CA PRO A 546 -19.80 -28.65 7.74
C PRO A 546 -19.89 -30.13 8.06
N THR A 547 -21.05 -30.72 7.77
CA THR A 547 -21.42 -32.07 8.21
C THR A 547 -21.94 -32.89 7.05
N LEU A 548 -21.00 -33.50 6.32
CA LEU A 548 -21.27 -34.71 5.55
C LEU A 548 -21.12 -35.89 6.51
N ALA A 549 -22.24 -36.49 6.94
CA ALA A 549 -22.37 -37.59 7.92
C ALA A 549 -21.76 -37.43 9.33
N GLY A 550 -20.68 -36.65 9.50
CA GLY A 550 -19.95 -36.42 10.75
C GLY A 550 -18.43 -36.23 10.59
N ASP A 551 -17.85 -36.55 9.43
CA ASP A 551 -16.45 -36.98 9.33
C ASP A 551 -15.46 -35.93 8.75
N VAL A 552 -15.70 -34.64 8.98
CA VAL A 552 -14.68 -33.58 8.76
C VAL A 552 -14.43 -32.77 10.03
N ALA A 553 -13.17 -32.72 10.46
CA ALA A 553 -12.73 -32.11 11.70
C ALA A 553 -11.52 -31.18 11.48
N LEU A 554 -11.58 -29.98 12.06
CA LEU A 554 -10.47 -29.03 12.07
C LEU A 554 -9.37 -29.53 13.01
N GLN A 555 -8.19 -29.81 12.45
CA GLN A 555 -6.99 -30.16 13.20
C GLN A 555 -6.32 -28.88 13.70
N ALA A 556 -5.99 -28.85 14.99
CA ALA A 556 -5.54 -27.64 15.67
C ALA A 556 -4.16 -27.15 15.18
N GLY A 557 -4.11 -25.89 14.78
CA GLY A 557 -2.88 -25.11 14.66
C GLY A 557 -2.71 -24.14 15.83
N THR A 558 -1.99 -23.04 15.63
CA THR A 558 -1.87 -21.94 16.60
C THR A 558 -2.87 -20.82 16.26
N ALA A 559 -3.59 -20.30 17.25
CA ALA A 559 -4.46 -19.13 17.09
C ALA A 559 -4.38 -18.22 18.32
N THR A 560 -4.17 -16.92 18.11
CA THR A 560 -4.02 -15.94 19.20
C THR A 560 -4.69 -14.60 18.91
N PHE A 561 -5.32 -14.04 19.93
CA PHE A 561 -5.73 -12.64 20.01
C PHE A 561 -4.52 -11.70 20.07
N ASP A 562 -4.70 -10.47 19.61
CA ASP A 562 -3.72 -9.37 19.75
C ASP A 562 -3.43 -8.96 21.20
N SER A 563 -4.36 -9.21 22.11
CA SER A 563 -4.32 -8.82 23.52
C SER A 563 -5.27 -9.72 24.33
N PRO A 564 -4.98 -10.01 25.61
CA PRO A 564 -5.88 -10.81 26.46
C PRO A 564 -7.15 -10.07 26.90
N ASN A 565 -7.15 -8.72 26.85
CA ASN A 565 -8.21 -7.90 27.44
C ASN A 565 -9.57 -8.05 26.74
N VAL A 566 -10.64 -7.73 27.45
CA VAL A 566 -12.01 -7.64 26.92
C VAL A 566 -12.09 -6.75 25.68
N GLY A 567 -12.92 -7.15 24.72
CA GLY A 567 -13.18 -6.38 23.51
C GLY A 567 -14.08 -7.10 22.52
N THR A 568 -14.63 -6.34 21.58
CA THR A 568 -15.51 -6.86 20.52
C THR A 568 -14.76 -6.90 19.18
N ALA A 569 -15.02 -7.94 18.39
CA ALA A 569 -14.41 -8.18 17.08
C ALA A 569 -12.86 -8.07 17.08
N LYS A 570 -12.21 -8.49 18.18
CA LYS A 570 -10.75 -8.51 18.30
C LYS A 570 -10.13 -9.43 17.26
N PRO A 571 -9.02 -9.04 16.62
CA PRO A 571 -8.38 -9.86 15.61
C PRO A 571 -7.75 -11.11 16.24
N VAL A 572 -7.95 -12.25 15.60
CA VAL A 572 -7.32 -13.53 15.93
C VAL A 572 -6.48 -13.96 14.74
N ASN A 573 -5.16 -13.94 14.90
CA ASN A 573 -4.23 -14.45 13.91
C ASN A 573 -4.12 -15.97 14.08
N TYR A 574 -4.08 -16.74 12.99
CA TYR A 574 -3.93 -18.18 13.06
C TYR A 574 -2.99 -18.75 12.00
N SER A 575 -2.39 -19.91 12.29
CA SER A 575 -1.49 -20.63 11.39
C SER A 575 -1.46 -22.14 11.67
N GLY A 576 -1.08 -22.94 10.67
CA GLY A 576 -0.85 -24.39 10.84
C GLY A 576 -2.10 -25.27 10.96
N TYR A 577 -3.30 -24.71 10.81
CA TYR A 577 -4.55 -25.48 10.85
C TYR A 577 -4.70 -26.39 9.60
N SER A 578 -5.35 -27.53 9.75
CA SER A 578 -5.61 -28.46 8.63
C SER A 578 -6.93 -29.21 8.82
N LEU A 579 -7.34 -30.01 7.82
CA LEU A 579 -8.54 -30.86 7.89
C LEU A 579 -8.15 -32.32 8.12
N GLY A 580 -8.94 -33.01 8.94
CA GLY A 580 -8.86 -34.45 9.19
C GLY A 580 -10.26 -35.05 9.36
N GLY A 581 -10.33 -36.35 9.66
CA GLY A 581 -11.56 -37.13 9.51
C GLY A 581 -11.63 -37.82 8.14
N ALA A 582 -12.62 -38.71 7.95
CA ALA A 582 -12.69 -39.56 6.75
C ALA A 582 -13.03 -38.79 5.46
N ASP A 583 -13.86 -37.74 5.56
CA ASP A 583 -14.31 -36.95 4.40
C ASP A 583 -13.40 -35.75 4.08
N ALA A 584 -12.30 -35.55 4.81
CA ALA A 584 -11.43 -34.37 4.68
C ALA A 584 -10.88 -34.12 3.26
N ASN A 585 -10.82 -35.16 2.41
CA ASN A 585 -10.44 -35.09 1.01
C ASN A 585 -11.50 -34.47 0.08
N LEU A 586 -12.74 -34.30 0.54
CA LEU A 586 -13.85 -33.64 -0.17
C LEU A 586 -13.94 -32.13 0.10
N PHE A 587 -13.09 -31.62 0.99
CA PHE A 587 -13.11 -30.25 1.50
C PHE A 587 -11.77 -29.55 1.29
N ALA A 588 -11.79 -28.21 1.30
CA ALA A 588 -10.59 -27.38 1.38
C ALA A 588 -10.83 -26.24 2.37
N LEU A 589 -9.84 -25.98 3.23
CA LEU A 589 -9.82 -24.74 4.01
C LEU A 589 -9.70 -23.57 3.05
N PHE A 590 -10.60 -22.59 3.18
CA PHE A 590 -10.59 -21.41 2.34
C PHE A 590 -9.28 -20.63 2.50
N ALA A 591 -8.54 -20.53 1.40
CA ALA A 591 -7.46 -19.58 1.21
C ALA A 591 -7.69 -18.91 -0.15
N PRO A 592 -7.77 -17.58 -0.23
CA PRO A 592 -8.05 -16.89 -1.48
C PRO A 592 -6.93 -17.12 -2.48
N PHE A 593 -7.28 -17.39 -3.73
CA PHE A 593 -6.36 -17.35 -4.85
C PHE A 593 -6.06 -15.89 -5.20
N ASP A 594 -4.78 -15.58 -5.40
CA ASP A 594 -4.31 -14.25 -5.79
C ASP A 594 -4.95 -13.77 -7.11
N SER A 595 -5.35 -12.49 -7.15
CA SER A 595 -6.16 -11.94 -8.26
C SER A 595 -5.38 -11.80 -9.57
N LEU A 596 -4.05 -11.90 -9.55
CA LEU A 596 -3.19 -11.74 -10.73
C LEU A 596 -2.56 -13.06 -11.19
N THR A 597 -2.00 -13.80 -10.24
CA THR A 597 -1.27 -15.04 -10.50
C THR A 597 -2.15 -16.28 -10.36
N ALA A 598 -3.33 -16.19 -9.73
CA ALA A 598 -4.15 -17.34 -9.34
C ALA A 598 -3.33 -18.45 -8.66
N VAL A 599 -2.43 -18.05 -7.75
CA VAL A 599 -1.77 -18.93 -6.79
C VAL A 599 -2.61 -18.92 -5.50
N ALA A 600 -2.88 -20.08 -4.94
CA ALA A 600 -3.62 -20.19 -3.67
C ALA A 600 -2.80 -19.56 -2.52
N GLY A 601 -3.47 -18.81 -1.63
CA GLY A 601 -2.89 -18.40 -0.36
C GLY A 601 -2.58 -19.60 0.56
N THR A 602 -1.88 -19.33 1.66
CA THR A 602 -1.50 -20.36 2.65
C THR A 602 -2.73 -20.95 3.36
N SER A 603 -3.18 -22.12 2.91
CA SER A 603 -4.20 -22.92 3.59
C SER A 603 -3.84 -23.10 5.07
N GLY A 604 -4.83 -22.93 5.96
CA GLY A 604 -4.63 -23.09 7.41
C GLY A 604 -4.00 -21.90 8.13
N ALA A 605 -3.82 -20.76 7.45
CA ALA A 605 -3.34 -19.52 8.04
C ALA A 605 -4.17 -18.31 7.60
N GLY A 606 -4.26 -17.28 8.46
CA GLY A 606 -5.00 -16.07 8.17
C GLY A 606 -5.39 -15.28 9.42
N ILE A 607 -6.44 -14.46 9.28
CA ILE A 607 -7.01 -13.63 10.34
C ILE A 607 -8.53 -13.88 10.42
N SER A 608 -9.04 -14.06 11.64
CA SER A 608 -10.47 -14.05 11.99
C SER A 608 -10.72 -12.94 13.02
N SER A 609 -11.96 -12.73 13.44
CA SER A 609 -12.29 -11.92 14.61
C SER A 609 -13.18 -12.68 15.59
N ALA A 610 -13.06 -12.37 16.88
CA ALA A 610 -13.90 -12.89 17.96
C ALA A 610 -14.01 -11.89 19.12
N ASN A 611 -14.93 -12.12 20.04
CA ASN A 611 -15.11 -11.32 21.25
C ASN A 611 -14.41 -11.97 22.45
N ILE A 612 -13.79 -11.14 23.30
CA ILE A 612 -13.44 -11.50 24.67
C ILE A 612 -14.45 -10.79 25.58
N THR A 613 -15.31 -11.54 26.26
CA THR A 613 -16.35 -10.99 27.15
C THR A 613 -15.89 -10.96 28.61
N PRO A 614 -16.34 -10.00 29.44
CA PRO A 614 -15.88 -9.87 30.82
C PRO A 614 -16.08 -11.12 31.68
N ALA A 615 -15.11 -11.40 32.55
CA ALA A 615 -15.23 -12.45 33.56
C ALA A 615 -16.13 -11.99 34.73
N PRO A 616 -16.92 -12.88 35.35
CA PRO A 616 -17.74 -12.52 36.51
C PRO A 616 -16.87 -12.37 37.77
N LEU A 617 -16.84 -11.17 38.36
CA LEU A 617 -16.10 -10.89 39.59
C LEU A 617 -17.08 -10.45 40.69
N THR A 618 -17.08 -11.14 41.82
CA THR A 618 -17.80 -10.70 43.02
C THR A 618 -16.82 -10.11 44.04
N ILE A 619 -17.13 -8.92 44.52
CA ILE A 619 -16.39 -8.22 45.56
C ILE A 619 -17.33 -8.00 46.74
N THR A 620 -17.00 -8.58 47.89
CA THR A 620 -17.80 -8.47 49.12
C THR A 620 -17.10 -7.57 50.11
N ALA A 621 -17.72 -6.47 50.54
CA ALA A 621 -17.22 -5.71 51.68
C ALA A 621 -17.31 -6.53 52.97
N ASN A 622 -16.26 -6.50 53.78
CA ASN A 622 -16.22 -7.20 55.06
C ASN A 622 -17.08 -6.44 56.09
N ASP A 623 -17.72 -7.18 56.99
CA ASP A 623 -18.39 -6.58 58.15
C ASP A 623 -17.37 -5.91 59.09
N ALA A 624 -17.81 -4.85 59.76
CA ALA A 624 -17.01 -4.08 60.70
C ALA A 624 -17.81 -3.69 61.95
N SER A 625 -17.13 -3.27 63.01
CA SER A 625 -17.78 -2.78 64.23
C SER A 625 -17.03 -1.61 64.86
N LYS A 626 -17.75 -0.74 65.56
CA LYS A 626 -17.19 0.35 66.36
C LYS A 626 -18.01 0.59 67.63
N GLU A 627 -17.44 1.29 68.61
CA GLU A 627 -18.21 1.81 69.74
C GLU A 627 -18.92 3.12 69.40
N ALA A 628 -20.05 3.38 70.08
CA ALA A 628 -20.81 4.61 69.97
C ALA A 628 -19.97 5.84 70.38
N GLY A 629 -20.08 6.93 69.62
CA GLY A 629 -19.29 8.16 69.83
C GLY A 629 -17.91 8.16 69.17
N GLN A 630 -17.39 7.02 68.71
CA GLN A 630 -16.12 6.93 67.98
C GLN A 630 -16.33 7.08 66.47
N ALA A 631 -15.33 7.65 65.78
CA ALA A 631 -15.24 7.61 64.32
C ALA A 631 -14.39 6.40 63.88
N ILE A 632 -14.70 5.80 62.73
CA ILE A 632 -13.92 4.72 62.12
C ILE A 632 -13.69 4.98 60.63
N VAL A 633 -12.47 4.75 60.17
CA VAL A 633 -12.12 4.74 58.73
C VAL A 633 -12.19 3.29 58.26
N LEU A 634 -12.97 3.02 57.22
CA LEU A 634 -12.99 1.72 56.56
C LEU A 634 -11.76 1.64 55.62
N PRO A 635 -10.83 0.69 55.81
CA PRO A 635 -9.66 0.58 54.96
C PRO A 635 -10.04 0.06 53.57
N GLY A 636 -9.37 0.55 52.51
CA GLY A 636 -9.63 0.09 51.13
C GLY A 636 -9.39 -1.40 50.91
N SER A 637 -8.68 -2.08 51.82
CA SER A 637 -8.48 -3.53 51.86
C SER A 637 -9.57 -4.33 52.61
N GLY A 638 -10.63 -3.66 53.10
CA GLY A 638 -11.71 -4.26 53.90
C GLY A 638 -12.73 -5.08 53.11
N PHE A 639 -12.29 -5.96 52.20
CA PHE A 639 -13.15 -6.73 51.30
C PHE A 639 -12.61 -8.15 51.06
N THR A 640 -13.37 -8.97 50.30
CA THR A 640 -12.94 -10.28 49.78
C THR A 640 -13.20 -10.43 48.26
N SER A 641 -12.20 -11.00 47.57
CA SER A 641 -12.17 -11.45 46.16
C SER A 641 -12.91 -12.76 45.86
N ASN A 642 -13.77 -12.85 44.84
CA ASN A 642 -14.07 -14.13 44.17
C ASN A 642 -14.34 -13.97 42.67
N GLY A 643 -13.67 -14.76 41.82
CA GLY A 643 -13.81 -14.72 40.35
C GLY A 643 -12.67 -14.03 39.59
N LEU A 644 -11.59 -13.61 40.26
CA LEU A 644 -10.37 -13.15 39.59
C LEU A 644 -9.70 -14.31 38.83
N VAL A 645 -9.24 -14.04 37.61
CA VAL A 645 -8.51 -15.00 36.76
C VAL A 645 -6.99 -14.74 36.83
N ASN A 646 -6.19 -15.65 36.27
CA ASN A 646 -4.74 -15.50 36.08
C ASN A 646 -3.92 -15.00 37.31
N ASN A 647 -4.35 -15.40 38.52
CA ASN A 647 -3.77 -14.94 39.80
C ASN A 647 -3.73 -13.40 39.97
N GLU A 648 -4.64 -12.69 39.31
CA GLU A 648 -4.82 -11.25 39.46
C GLU A 648 -5.28 -10.86 40.87
N THR A 649 -5.07 -9.58 41.22
CA THR A 649 -5.37 -9.02 42.54
C THR A 649 -6.10 -7.69 42.41
N VAL A 650 -7.10 -7.47 43.28
CA VAL A 650 -7.68 -6.14 43.55
C VAL A 650 -6.87 -5.50 44.68
N GLY A 651 -6.37 -4.28 44.47
CA GLY A 651 -5.55 -3.57 45.47
C GLY A 651 -6.37 -2.78 46.49
N SER A 652 -7.52 -2.24 46.09
CA SER A 652 -8.40 -1.42 46.91
C SER A 652 -9.85 -1.45 46.40
N VAL A 653 -10.80 -1.25 47.31
CA VAL A 653 -12.23 -1.05 47.02
C VAL A 653 -12.69 0.19 47.78
N THR A 654 -13.53 1.03 47.17
CA THR A 654 -14.12 2.17 47.85
C THR A 654 -15.22 1.69 48.80
N LEU A 655 -15.01 1.87 50.10
CA LEU A 655 -15.93 1.43 51.16
C LEU A 655 -16.51 2.63 51.90
N THR A 656 -17.82 2.85 51.80
CA THR A 656 -18.50 3.99 52.43
C THR A 656 -19.70 3.55 53.28
N SER A 657 -19.85 4.14 54.47
CA SER A 657 -21.01 3.90 55.34
C SER A 657 -21.37 5.14 56.15
N PRO A 658 -22.66 5.49 56.32
CA PRO A 658 -23.07 6.55 57.24
C PRO A 658 -22.69 6.27 58.71
N GLY A 659 -22.47 4.99 59.07
CA GLY A 659 -22.07 4.60 60.42
C GLY A 659 -20.64 5.00 60.81
N THR A 660 -19.81 5.44 59.86
CA THR A 660 -18.40 5.79 60.10
C THR A 660 -18.23 7.02 61.01
N ALA A 661 -19.13 8.01 60.91
CA ALA A 661 -19.05 9.27 61.64
C ALA A 661 -19.25 9.10 63.15
N ALA A 662 -18.54 9.89 63.97
CA ALA A 662 -18.63 9.84 65.43
C ALA A 662 -20.06 9.99 65.98
N GLY A 663 -20.88 10.83 65.34
CA GLY A 663 -22.29 11.04 65.70
C GLY A 663 -23.28 9.95 65.27
N ALA A 664 -22.84 8.89 64.57
CA ALA A 664 -23.72 7.77 64.23
C ALA A 664 -24.10 6.98 65.49
N THR A 665 -25.39 6.67 65.65
CA THR A 665 -25.96 6.11 66.89
C THR A 665 -26.44 4.67 66.68
N VAL A 666 -26.84 3.99 67.77
CA VAL A 666 -27.47 2.65 67.69
C VAL A 666 -28.84 2.63 66.98
N ILE A 667 -29.45 3.79 66.70
CA ILE A 667 -30.64 3.90 65.86
C ILE A 667 -30.20 3.81 64.38
N GLY A 668 -30.69 2.80 63.65
CA GLY A 668 -30.22 2.48 62.29
C GLY A 668 -29.15 1.39 62.21
N ASN A 669 -28.89 0.70 63.31
CA ASN A 669 -27.91 -0.38 63.42
C ASN A 669 -28.49 -1.72 62.89
N PRO A 670 -27.76 -2.50 62.07
CA PRO A 670 -26.44 -2.22 61.51
C PRO A 670 -26.50 -1.31 60.28
N TYR A 671 -25.50 -0.46 60.12
CA TYR A 671 -25.39 0.43 58.96
C TYR A 671 -24.83 -0.33 57.75
N ARG A 672 -25.36 -0.11 56.55
CA ARG A 672 -24.80 -0.69 55.31
C ARG A 672 -23.39 -0.15 55.05
N ILE A 673 -22.45 -1.03 54.72
CA ILE A 673 -21.18 -0.70 54.08
C ILE A 673 -21.36 -0.86 52.57
N THR A 674 -21.14 0.24 51.86
CA THR A 674 -21.28 0.33 50.41
C THR A 674 -19.93 0.10 49.74
N ALA A 675 -19.82 -0.95 48.93
CA ALA A 675 -18.68 -1.21 48.08
C ALA A 675 -18.90 -0.66 46.66
N SER A 676 -17.89 0.00 46.12
CA SER A 676 -17.80 0.47 44.73
C SER A 676 -16.32 0.59 44.29
N ASP A 677 -16.08 0.94 43.03
CA ASP A 677 -14.81 1.50 42.52
C ASP A 677 -13.56 0.68 42.90
N ALA A 678 -13.63 -0.62 42.62
CA ALA A 678 -12.51 -1.54 42.80
C ALA A 678 -11.37 -1.15 41.85
N THR A 679 -10.18 -0.93 42.41
CA THR A 679 -9.05 -0.27 41.75
C THR A 679 -7.72 -0.77 42.33
N ALA A 680 -6.62 -0.47 41.63
CA ALA A 680 -5.26 -0.92 41.95
C ALA A 680 -5.10 -2.45 42.04
N GLY A 681 -3.89 -2.93 42.35
CA GLY A 681 -3.52 -4.33 42.25
C GLY A 681 -3.02 -4.67 40.84
N THR A 682 -3.33 -5.88 40.36
CA THR A 682 -2.89 -6.39 39.05
C THR A 682 -4.03 -6.68 38.07
N PHE A 683 -5.29 -6.59 38.52
CA PHE A 683 -6.46 -6.73 37.65
C PHE A 683 -6.79 -5.44 36.89
N ASP A 684 -7.41 -5.55 35.71
CA ASP A 684 -8.05 -4.42 35.01
C ASP A 684 -9.58 -4.50 35.22
N PRO A 685 -10.22 -3.52 35.89
CA PRO A 685 -11.66 -3.50 36.08
C PRO A 685 -12.49 -3.63 34.78
N ALA A 686 -11.96 -3.16 33.65
CA ALA A 686 -12.65 -3.26 32.35
C ALA A 686 -12.75 -4.71 31.83
N ASN A 687 -11.92 -5.61 32.35
CA ASN A 687 -11.94 -7.03 32.00
C ASN A 687 -13.01 -7.84 32.77
N TYR A 688 -13.75 -7.23 33.70
CA TYR A 688 -14.68 -7.92 34.60
C TYR A 688 -16.08 -7.32 34.66
N ALA A 689 -17.08 -8.21 34.75
CA ALA A 689 -18.44 -7.87 35.16
C ALA A 689 -18.50 -7.89 36.70
N ILE A 690 -18.23 -6.73 37.32
CA ILE A 690 -18.08 -6.62 38.77
C ILE A 690 -19.44 -6.51 39.49
N ASN A 691 -19.71 -7.43 40.40
CA ASN A 691 -20.84 -7.44 41.31
C ASN A 691 -20.39 -7.09 42.74
N TYR A 692 -20.94 -6.02 43.31
CA TYR A 692 -20.61 -5.56 44.66
C TYR A 692 -21.60 -6.08 45.69
N VAL A 693 -21.15 -6.98 46.55
CA VAL A 693 -21.86 -7.45 47.76
C VAL A 693 -21.44 -6.59 48.94
N GLN A 694 -22.39 -6.35 49.85
CA GLN A 694 -22.44 -5.14 50.67
C GLN A 694 -22.42 -5.55 52.14
N GLY A 695 -21.42 -5.06 52.88
CA GLY A 695 -21.19 -5.44 54.28
C GLY A 695 -22.03 -4.63 55.27
N THR A 696 -21.79 -4.85 56.56
CA THR A 696 -22.50 -4.22 57.66
C THR A 696 -21.54 -3.62 58.69
N LEU A 697 -21.90 -2.45 59.23
CA LEU A 697 -21.16 -1.74 60.27
C LEU A 697 -22.01 -1.70 61.55
N LEU A 698 -21.63 -2.52 62.53
CA LEU A 698 -22.29 -2.64 63.82
C LEU A 698 -21.77 -1.58 64.80
N ILE A 699 -22.66 -0.79 65.39
CA ILE A 699 -22.34 0.12 66.50
C ILE A 699 -22.69 -0.56 67.82
N THR A 700 -21.69 -0.73 68.70
CA THR A 700 -21.85 -1.24 70.07
C THR A 700 -21.98 -0.08 71.06
N ALA A 701 -22.73 -0.29 72.14
CA ALA A 701 -22.79 0.66 73.24
C ALA A 701 -21.52 0.56 74.11
N VAL A 702 -20.96 1.70 74.51
CA VAL A 702 -19.82 1.74 75.45
C VAL A 702 -20.25 1.13 76.78
N PRO A 703 -19.53 0.15 77.34
CA PRO A 703 -19.94 -0.52 78.57
C PRO A 703 -19.85 0.42 79.79
N VAL A 704 -21.00 0.70 80.40
CA VAL A 704 -21.09 1.53 81.62
C VAL A 704 -20.62 0.73 82.83
N ILE A 705 -19.33 0.87 83.16
CA ILE A 705 -18.73 0.30 84.38
C ILE A 705 -19.46 0.84 85.62
N SER A 706 -20.31 0.01 86.19
CA SER A 706 -21.09 0.29 87.39
C SER A 706 -20.35 -0.23 88.63
N PRO A 707 -20.26 0.54 89.73
CA PRO A 707 -19.54 0.12 90.93
C PRO A 707 -20.26 -1.05 91.65
N PRO A 708 -19.52 -1.91 92.37
CA PRO A 708 -20.09 -3.08 93.04
C PRO A 708 -20.95 -2.69 94.25
N VAL A 709 -22.10 -3.35 94.40
CA VAL A 709 -23.00 -3.24 95.55
C VAL A 709 -23.20 -4.62 96.18
N THR A 710 -23.37 -4.67 97.49
CA THR A 710 -23.27 -5.87 98.33
C THR A 710 -24.60 -6.30 98.95
N THR A 711 -24.67 -7.55 99.46
CA THR A 711 -25.57 -8.04 100.55
C THR A 711 -27.10 -8.07 100.29
N ASP A 712 -27.93 -8.96 100.87
CA ASP A 712 -27.70 -10.26 101.54
C ASP A 712 -29.01 -11.15 101.50
N PRO A 713 -29.58 -11.79 102.56
CA PRO A 713 -29.69 -13.26 102.60
C PRO A 713 -31.09 -13.88 102.42
N GLY A 714 -31.08 -15.13 101.91
CA GLY A 714 -31.65 -16.28 102.63
C GLY A 714 -33.12 -16.71 102.43
N THR A 715 -33.32 -17.94 101.95
CA THR A 715 -33.98 -19.03 102.73
C THR A 715 -33.91 -20.40 102.02
N THR A 716 -33.63 -21.46 102.80
CA THR A 716 -33.75 -22.90 102.50
C THR A 716 -34.20 -23.57 103.83
N PRO A 717 -34.75 -24.81 103.93
CA PRO A 717 -34.26 -26.10 103.40
C PRO A 717 -35.44 -27.02 102.92
N PRO A 718 -35.40 -28.39 102.83
CA PRO A 718 -34.36 -29.36 103.16
C PRO A 718 -34.05 -30.44 102.10
N ILE A 719 -33.24 -31.44 102.52
CA ILE A 719 -32.42 -32.35 101.72
C ILE A 719 -32.86 -33.82 101.89
N SER A 720 -32.61 -34.66 100.88
CA SER A 720 -32.45 -36.12 101.05
C SER A 720 -31.33 -36.67 100.13
N THR A 721 -30.45 -37.53 100.66
CA THR A 721 -29.30 -38.16 99.96
C THR A 721 -29.16 -39.67 100.38
N PRO A 722 -28.07 -40.43 100.14
CA PRO A 722 -27.96 -41.37 99.00
C PRO A 722 -27.60 -42.85 99.37
N PRO A 723 -27.54 -43.76 98.37
CA PRO A 723 -26.35 -44.61 98.07
C PRO A 723 -26.07 -44.71 96.54
N GLY A 724 -25.12 -45.48 95.95
CA GLY A 724 -24.07 -46.40 96.43
C GLY A 724 -24.23 -47.85 95.89
N SER A 725 -23.20 -48.61 95.45
CA SER A 725 -21.75 -48.31 95.24
C SER A 725 -20.96 -49.43 94.49
N THR A 726 -20.03 -49.05 93.59
CA THR A 726 -18.73 -49.70 93.25
C THR A 726 -18.72 -51.08 92.46
N PRO A 727 -17.62 -51.90 92.32
CA PRO A 727 -16.96 -52.20 91.02
C PRO A 727 -16.58 -53.73 90.85
N PRO A 728 -15.38 -54.23 90.39
CA PRO A 728 -14.39 -53.87 89.33
C PRO A 728 -13.97 -55.05 88.36
N GLY A 729 -12.99 -54.84 87.47
CA GLY A 729 -12.11 -55.88 86.85
C GLY A 729 -11.48 -55.46 85.49
N SER A 730 -10.17 -55.16 85.34
CA SER A 730 -8.97 -56.03 85.25
C SER A 730 -8.92 -56.94 83.99
N GLY A 731 -7.92 -56.91 83.09
CA GLY A 731 -6.68 -56.13 82.87
C GLY A 731 -5.96 -56.68 81.61
N SER A 732 -4.81 -56.21 81.09
CA SER A 732 -3.86 -55.11 81.39
C SER A 732 -3.38 -54.47 80.04
N THR A 733 -2.16 -53.98 79.71
CA THR A 733 -0.78 -53.98 80.25
C THR A 733 0.04 -52.81 79.64
N ASP A 734 1.28 -52.60 80.11
CA ASP A 734 2.26 -51.53 79.75
C ASP A 734 3.40 -52.10 78.83
N PRO A 735 4.41 -51.34 78.31
CA PRO A 735 4.78 -49.94 78.58
C PRO A 735 5.16 -49.02 77.38
N GLY A 736 5.17 -47.69 77.61
CA GLY A 736 5.65 -46.69 76.64
C GLY A 736 5.66 -45.23 77.12
N PHE A 737 6.55 -44.86 78.05
CA PHE A 737 6.79 -43.48 78.54
C PHE A 737 8.15 -42.94 77.99
N PRO A 738 8.46 -41.61 78.00
CA PRO A 738 8.03 -40.60 78.99
C PRO A 738 7.47 -39.27 78.45
N GLY A 739 6.98 -38.42 79.36
CA GLY A 739 6.70 -37.00 79.12
C GLY A 739 6.63 -36.17 80.41
N SER A 740 7.21 -34.97 80.38
CA SER A 740 7.18 -33.91 81.42
C SER A 740 7.90 -32.65 80.87
N SER A 741 7.61 -31.41 81.27
CA SER A 741 6.50 -30.86 82.08
C SER A 741 6.34 -29.34 81.87
N ILE A 742 5.13 -28.83 82.11
CA ILE A 742 4.76 -27.42 82.39
C ILE A 742 5.39 -26.93 83.73
N PRO A 743 5.29 -25.65 84.20
CA PRO A 743 4.67 -24.42 83.63
C PRO A 743 5.56 -23.12 83.73
N GLY A 744 5.02 -21.92 83.39
CA GLY A 744 5.53 -20.65 83.97
C GLY A 744 5.27 -19.32 83.24
N LEU A 745 4.39 -18.47 83.80
CA LEU A 745 4.50 -16.98 83.80
C LEU A 745 5.18 -16.57 85.15
N PRO A 746 5.56 -15.29 85.49
CA PRO A 746 5.06 -13.99 84.98
C PRO A 746 6.03 -12.76 85.02
N LEU A 747 5.45 -11.55 84.82
CA LEU A 747 5.78 -10.23 85.44
C LEU A 747 7.03 -9.38 85.04
N ALA A 748 6.74 -8.35 84.22
CA ALA A 748 7.06 -6.90 84.35
C ALA A 748 8.44 -6.35 84.82
N SER A 749 8.94 -5.32 84.10
CA SER A 749 9.22 -3.96 84.63
C SER A 749 9.74 -2.99 83.54
N THR A 750 9.80 -1.69 83.83
CA THR A 750 10.24 -0.60 82.92
C THR A 750 11.46 0.17 83.48
N PRO A 751 11.95 1.28 82.88
CA PRO A 751 13.35 1.46 82.46
C PRO A 751 14.25 2.17 83.51
N PRO A 752 15.54 2.47 83.21
CA PRO A 752 15.86 3.79 82.62
C PRO A 752 17.11 3.80 81.68
N GLY A 753 17.41 4.96 81.06
CA GLY A 753 18.80 5.31 80.65
C GLY A 753 19.04 5.76 79.20
N LEU A 754 19.00 7.07 78.96
CA LEU A 754 19.75 7.80 77.90
C LEU A 754 21.05 8.37 78.55
N PRO A 755 21.96 9.12 77.85
CA PRO A 755 22.04 9.52 76.43
C PRO A 755 23.36 9.00 75.78
N LEU A 756 24.07 9.53 74.76
CA LEU A 756 24.17 10.82 74.04
C LEU A 756 24.63 10.61 72.57
N GLN A 757 24.17 11.50 71.67
CA GLN A 757 24.89 12.11 70.50
C GLN A 757 25.49 11.19 69.40
N GLU A 758 25.62 11.62 68.13
CA GLU A 758 25.58 12.97 67.53
C GLU A 758 24.46 13.20 66.48
N TYR A 759 24.33 14.49 66.10
CA TYR A 759 23.50 15.08 65.02
C TYR A 759 24.48 15.69 63.97
N PRO A 760 24.12 16.50 62.94
CA PRO A 760 22.80 16.99 62.52
C PRO A 760 22.51 16.88 60.99
N GLY A 761 21.29 17.28 60.59
CA GLY A 761 21.01 17.79 59.23
C GLY A 761 19.55 17.62 58.82
N ALA A 762 18.76 18.71 58.77
CA ALA A 762 17.31 18.60 58.52
C ALA A 762 16.67 19.86 57.89
N LYS A 763 15.56 19.59 57.17
CA LYS A 763 14.38 20.44 56.91
C LYS A 763 14.49 21.76 56.10
N THR A 764 13.61 21.83 55.09
CA THR A 764 12.70 22.93 54.70
C THR A 764 12.85 24.33 55.33
N PRO A 765 12.60 25.37 54.51
CA PRO A 765 11.81 26.53 54.91
C PRO A 765 10.43 26.58 54.21
N ASP A 766 9.47 27.21 54.88
CA ASP A 766 8.16 27.65 54.39
C ASP A 766 8.07 29.16 54.64
N ILE A 767 7.68 29.97 53.63
CA ILE A 767 7.39 31.40 53.79
C ILE A 767 6.23 31.77 52.84
N GLY A 768 5.08 32.07 53.43
CA GLY A 768 3.85 32.33 52.70
C GLY A 768 3.68 33.70 52.01
N ASN A 769 2.61 33.72 51.21
CA ASN A 769 1.57 34.76 51.16
C ASN A 769 1.93 36.22 50.79
N SER A 770 1.37 36.68 49.66
CA SER A 770 0.51 37.88 49.68
C SER A 770 -0.56 37.90 48.56
N ASP A 771 -1.63 38.64 48.84
CA ASP A 771 -2.53 39.40 47.94
C ASP A 771 -3.43 38.71 46.90
N ASN A 772 -4.73 38.68 47.24
CA ASN A 772 -5.90 38.74 46.34
C ASN A 772 -6.67 40.03 46.68
N PRO A 773 -7.16 40.82 45.71
CA PRO A 773 -8.62 41.02 45.64
C PRO A 773 -9.20 41.28 44.23
N GLY A 774 -10.45 40.86 43.96
CA GLY A 774 -11.30 41.50 42.93
C GLY A 774 -12.30 40.64 42.14
N ASP A 775 -13.45 40.32 42.74
CA ASP A 775 -14.70 39.85 42.09
C ASP A 775 -15.76 40.98 42.23
N PRO A 776 -16.93 41.05 41.52
CA PRO A 776 -17.49 40.23 40.42
C PRO A 776 -17.92 41.04 39.16
N GLY A 777 -18.41 40.35 38.11
CA GLY A 777 -19.24 41.00 37.07
C GLY A 777 -19.60 40.22 35.80
N ARG A 778 -20.87 39.80 35.68
CA ARG A 778 -21.56 39.41 34.41
C ARG A 778 -22.90 40.18 34.33
N PRO A 779 -23.58 40.28 33.17
CA PRO A 779 -23.12 40.12 31.78
C PRO A 779 -23.48 41.33 30.89
N LEU A 780 -22.94 41.40 29.67
CA LEU A 780 -23.70 41.91 28.50
C LEU A 780 -23.29 41.15 27.23
N ASP A 781 -24.17 41.23 26.24
CA ASP A 781 -24.17 40.53 24.97
C ASP A 781 -23.48 41.32 23.84
N ASN A 782 -22.75 40.62 22.96
CA ASN A 782 -23.13 40.60 21.55
C ASN A 782 -22.46 39.46 20.76
N ASN A 783 -22.96 39.23 19.54
CA ASN A 783 -22.64 38.08 18.70
C ASN A 783 -21.59 38.39 17.62
N GLY A 784 -20.72 37.42 17.32
CA GLY A 784 -19.92 37.38 16.09
C GLY A 784 -18.40 37.51 16.26
N SER A 785 -17.68 36.39 16.12
CA SER A 785 -16.27 36.38 15.70
C SER A 785 -16.03 35.22 14.73
N GLN A 786 -15.13 35.43 13.77
CA GLN A 786 -14.63 34.37 12.88
C GLN A 786 -13.35 33.71 13.44
N ASN A 787 -12.91 32.67 12.74
CA ASN A 787 -11.51 32.22 12.59
C ASN A 787 -10.72 31.87 13.86
N GLY A 788 -10.62 30.58 14.16
CA GLY A 788 -9.55 29.98 14.96
C GLY A 788 -8.76 28.97 14.13
N LEU A 789 -7.47 29.21 13.91
CA LEU A 789 -6.57 28.26 13.23
C LEU A 789 -6.12 27.17 14.21
N ALA A 790 -6.18 25.91 13.78
CA ALA A 790 -5.72 24.78 14.59
C ALA A 790 -4.19 24.57 14.44
N TYR A 791 -3.53 24.31 15.56
CA TYR A 791 -2.09 24.07 15.67
C TYR A 791 -1.71 22.66 15.16
N ILE A 792 -0.67 22.57 14.33
CA ILE A 792 -0.15 21.29 13.79
C ILE A 792 1.13 20.91 14.55
N PRO A 793 1.16 19.78 15.29
CA PRO A 793 2.38 19.28 15.92
C PRO A 793 3.34 18.62 14.89
N PRO A 794 4.66 18.57 15.17
CA PRO A 794 5.65 18.03 14.24
C PRO A 794 5.57 16.51 14.09
N LEU A 795 5.97 16.02 12.91
CA LEU A 795 6.05 14.59 12.58
C LEU A 795 7.11 13.88 13.46
N ALA A 796 6.71 12.77 14.08
CA ALA A 796 7.63 11.90 14.81
C ALA A 796 8.49 11.05 13.85
N ALA A 797 9.74 10.79 14.23
CA ALA A 797 10.69 10.05 13.40
C ALA A 797 10.36 8.54 13.32
N LEU A 798 10.56 7.95 12.14
CA LEU A 798 10.30 6.55 11.87
C LEU A 798 11.52 5.68 12.25
N THR A 799 11.44 4.94 13.36
CA THR A 799 12.52 4.03 13.80
C THR A 799 12.34 2.66 13.15
N VAL A 800 13.24 2.30 12.22
CA VAL A 800 13.27 0.97 11.61
C VAL A 800 14.10 0.01 12.48
N ILE A 801 13.48 -1.08 12.94
CA ILE A 801 14.18 -2.22 13.57
C ILE A 801 14.09 -3.40 12.58
N GLY A 802 15.17 -3.61 11.81
CA GLY A 802 15.27 -4.71 10.85
C GLY A 802 16.31 -5.74 11.29
N THR A 803 15.89 -6.98 11.53
CA THR A 803 16.80 -8.13 11.58
C THR A 803 17.16 -8.55 10.15
N GLY A 804 18.45 -8.63 9.86
CA GLY A 804 18.95 -8.72 8.48
C GLY A 804 18.62 -10.04 7.79
N VAL A 805 17.71 -10.01 6.81
CA VAL A 805 17.55 -11.02 5.77
C VAL A 805 17.63 -10.33 4.41
N ASN A 806 18.45 -10.86 3.51
CA ASN A 806 18.72 -10.23 2.21
C ASN A 806 17.68 -10.72 1.18
N VAL A 807 16.84 -9.83 0.66
CA VAL A 807 15.70 -10.16 -0.20
C VAL A 807 15.99 -9.77 -1.67
N PRO A 808 15.98 -10.72 -2.63
CA PRO A 808 16.10 -10.40 -4.04
C PRO A 808 14.94 -9.53 -4.55
N GLY A 809 15.22 -8.57 -5.43
CA GLY A 809 14.26 -7.57 -5.93
C GLY A 809 13.19 -8.09 -6.90
N ASN A 810 12.44 -9.13 -6.54
CA ASN A 810 11.34 -9.67 -7.34
C ASN A 810 10.10 -10.10 -6.53
N GLN A 811 9.94 -9.58 -5.30
CA GLN A 811 8.71 -9.73 -4.51
C GLN A 811 8.24 -8.38 -3.95
N LEU A 812 6.92 -8.19 -3.88
CA LEU A 812 6.28 -6.98 -3.36
C LEU A 812 6.26 -7.01 -1.84
N ALA A 813 6.67 -5.91 -1.19
CA ALA A 813 6.56 -5.77 0.26
C ALA A 813 5.11 -5.44 0.67
N GLN A 814 4.56 -6.17 1.65
CA GLN A 814 3.32 -5.78 2.31
C GLN A 814 3.56 -4.60 3.25
N VAL A 815 3.00 -3.44 2.92
CA VAL A 815 2.95 -2.28 3.84
C VAL A 815 1.55 -2.23 4.47
N THR A 816 1.48 -2.18 5.80
CA THR A 816 0.22 -2.08 6.54
C THR A 816 0.03 -0.64 7.05
N PRO A 817 -0.79 0.20 6.38
CA PRO A 817 -1.05 1.56 6.85
C PRO A 817 -1.95 1.55 8.09
N ILE A 818 -1.45 2.14 9.18
CA ILE A 818 -2.21 2.41 10.41
C ILE A 818 -2.98 3.72 10.21
N LEU A 819 -4.31 3.65 10.26
CA LEU A 819 -5.19 4.83 10.24
C LEU A 819 -5.66 5.14 11.67
N PRO A 820 -5.64 6.42 12.11
CA PRO A 820 -6.13 6.81 13.43
C PRO A 820 -7.66 6.69 13.51
N ILE A 821 -8.16 6.22 14.66
CA ILE A 821 -9.59 6.00 14.90
C ILE A 821 -10.26 7.32 15.35
N PRO A 822 -11.37 7.74 14.73
CA PRO A 822 -12.14 8.90 15.20
C PRO A 822 -12.96 8.56 16.45
N VAL A 823 -12.80 9.35 17.52
CA VAL A 823 -13.57 9.21 18.77
C VAL A 823 -15.01 9.70 18.58
N LYS A 824 -15.99 8.98 19.14
CA LYS A 824 -17.42 9.27 19.00
C LYS A 824 -18.08 9.62 20.35
N ALA A 825 -18.91 10.66 20.37
CA ALA A 825 -19.70 11.11 21.53
C ALA A 825 -21.09 10.42 21.63
N PRO A 826 -21.79 10.45 22.79
CA PRO A 826 -22.83 9.46 23.12
C PRO A 826 -24.30 9.88 22.96
N LEU A 827 -25.12 8.86 22.64
CA LEU A 827 -26.49 8.54 23.10
C LEU A 827 -27.70 9.49 22.93
N ALA A 828 -28.71 8.97 22.20
CA ALA A 828 -30.15 9.07 22.47
C ALA A 828 -30.85 7.81 21.90
N ASP A 829 -32.05 7.46 22.38
CA ASP A 829 -32.58 6.07 22.35
C ASP A 829 -33.80 5.87 21.38
N PRO A 830 -34.65 4.81 21.41
CA PRO A 830 -34.74 3.88 20.27
C PRO A 830 -36.14 3.72 19.64
N VAL A 831 -36.25 2.97 18.52
CA VAL A 831 -37.30 1.94 18.27
C VAL A 831 -37.15 1.24 16.90
N ARG A 832 -37.42 -0.09 16.89
CA ARG A 832 -37.68 -0.99 15.73
C ARG A 832 -36.48 -1.42 14.84
N ALA A 833 -36.24 -2.74 14.79
CA ALA A 833 -35.37 -3.41 13.83
C ALA A 833 -36.10 -3.67 12.48
N PRO A 834 -35.39 -4.00 11.38
CA PRO A 834 -34.93 -5.39 11.20
C PRO A 834 -33.46 -5.55 10.71
N SER A 835 -32.93 -6.77 10.91
CA SER A 835 -31.82 -7.39 10.16
C SER A 835 -30.68 -6.48 9.68
N GLN A 836 -29.72 -6.18 10.54
CA GLN A 836 -28.48 -5.51 10.12
C GLN A 836 -27.46 -6.55 9.63
N GLN A 837 -27.10 -6.44 8.36
CA GLN A 837 -26.02 -7.22 7.74
C GLN A 837 -24.68 -6.80 8.36
N ILE A 838 -23.95 -7.73 9.00
CA ILE A 838 -22.65 -7.43 9.63
C ILE A 838 -21.63 -7.14 8.51
N PRO A 839 -20.97 -5.95 8.49
CA PRO A 839 -19.94 -5.67 7.51
C PRO A 839 -18.65 -6.40 7.91
N TYR A 840 -18.24 -7.40 7.12
CA TYR A 840 -16.91 -8.00 7.27
C TYR A 840 -15.83 -7.00 6.85
N PRO A 841 -14.79 -6.74 7.67
CA PRO A 841 -13.64 -5.93 7.28
C PRO A 841 -12.67 -6.73 6.40
N TYR A 842 -13.18 -7.39 5.35
CA TYR A 842 -12.32 -7.93 4.30
C TYR A 842 -11.75 -6.75 3.52
N LYS A 843 -10.53 -6.33 3.88
CA LYS A 843 -9.72 -5.50 2.99
C LYS A 843 -9.41 -6.35 1.77
N ALA A 844 -10.08 -6.05 0.65
CA ALA A 844 -9.61 -6.45 -0.66
C ALA A 844 -8.12 -6.05 -0.81
N PRO A 845 -7.30 -6.83 -1.54
CA PRO A 845 -5.88 -6.53 -1.69
C PRO A 845 -5.70 -5.09 -2.18
N VAL A 846 -5.11 -4.26 -1.33
CA VAL A 846 -4.86 -2.85 -1.67
C VAL A 846 -3.74 -2.82 -2.69
N TYR A 847 -4.11 -2.59 -3.95
CA TYR A 847 -3.14 -2.22 -4.98
C TYR A 847 -2.42 -0.96 -4.51
N LEU A 848 -1.11 -1.09 -4.29
CA LEU A 848 -0.18 0.02 -4.13
C LEU A 848 -0.48 1.04 -5.25
N PRO A 849 -0.84 2.30 -4.95
CA PRO A 849 -1.13 3.29 -5.98
C PRO A 849 0.03 3.50 -6.93
N LYS A 850 -0.21 4.12 -8.09
CA LYS A 850 0.81 4.38 -9.11
C LYS A 850 2.08 5.10 -8.59
N GLN A 851 2.04 5.76 -7.43
CA GLN A 851 3.22 6.35 -6.78
C GLN A 851 4.04 5.36 -5.94
N GLU A 852 3.44 4.27 -5.45
CA GLU A 852 4.10 3.21 -4.68
C GLU A 852 4.57 2.03 -5.56
N ARG A 853 4.21 2.03 -6.87
CA ARG A 853 4.79 1.13 -7.90
C ARG A 853 6.00 1.73 -8.64
N ASN A 854 6.47 2.94 -8.30
CA ASN A 854 7.34 3.78 -9.16
C ASN A 854 8.71 4.11 -8.57
#